data_AF-A0A838EDM0-F1
#
_entry.id   AF-A0A838EDM0-F1
#
_cell.length_a   1.000
_cell.length_b   1.000
_cell.length_c   1.000
_cell.angle_alpha   90.00
_cell.angle_beta   90.00
_cell.angle_gamma   90.00
#
_symmetry.space_group_name_H-M   'P 1'
#
loop_
_entity.id
_entity.type
_entity.pdbx_description
1 polymer ?
#
loop_
_entity_poly.entity_id
_entity_poly.type
_entity_poly.pdbx_seq_one_letter_code
_entity_poly.pdbx_strand_id
1 'polypeptide(L)'
;MKILLTFFIVSNIVIILAATSFLVYYQQQLPKVDAYAHETIPQDTRIYDRNNVLLYDAYAHNQSSSGRRISVTLPEVPKVMQDAMVATEDRTFWTNGGINVSSTLRATLSQDGGASTITQQVIKNLSHNDIHTVQRKLQEAVLAIGLTQRYTKAQILAMYFNIASFGSFDTGIESAVEAYFHLQSVCTGSGKCTPAVERLEYNSQGKLDPVLGLARASLLAGMPNSPGIIDPTLGTQAKQMALARQKIVLQAMISQHMSVDGQVITPTLAKQAENVMANTVFEPYQHTKLAPHFIDWVLNQIALQLGKGDYATGLNLFEQGGLTIRTTLDSNLEEYVERAVDQHLNKPDYQYYPLSLRGDQILSKTLNIHSGAVVVMDAKTGEVLAMDGSADYFSANPAVGGQYNMAAPPAGTPKHPSGRPPGTTMLPIDYMATYGQQFSSTVATSKFPPVFPMNQRTSANSLGAKLATYIGSDGMRTTAQNLGITVPDNAGVPFALGTENVPLLQMTGAYQVLADNGQHVPPVGILDIYDQAGHNLYHYNTGQPPVTQVVPAQVTDLITSGLINEPGRQDTFGDDHQLSFADQDPTCATTPACKYQVAAQASDTNATEDGNTTIGYTPDVVVGVWVGNTNGKRMNSSVVGSTGAVSIWHSVIERALGWCGTETTASSYFQSDDIPCGPSPHTGFSTHPTRTFSAGLLSMIPTPTPTPTPPPLTPTVQGALSTTGAQASYLLDGNTGSILKNVNGQQSLPMASTTKMMTALIALQSVNLNQVVTIRQDAVSEVNSHQGSSAQLVVGDTITLHDLLYGLMLPSGDDAAIAIADAVAGSQANFVVQMNKYAQSLHLTQMYYVNSDGLTYTSAKGTLAYNTTSAADLIQLTQVAMKNPLFAQIVQSKEYKVLPTANHHAYDWLNTNQLLTTYPGTIGVKTGFTAEAGYCLVFAAVRNGHYLIGTVLHDSTDGQRFIDAANLLDWGFAHL
;
A
#
# COMPACT_ATOMS: atom_id res chain seq x y z
N MET A 1 -27.32 -23.04 94.29
CA MET A 1 -27.50 -24.06 93.24
C MET A 1 -28.49 -23.64 92.15
N LYS A 2 -29.73 -23.22 92.47
CA LYS A 2 -30.71 -22.75 91.46
C LYS A 2 -30.22 -21.57 90.60
N ILE A 3 -29.57 -20.57 91.19
CA ILE A 3 -29.04 -19.40 90.46
C ILE A 3 -27.95 -19.79 89.44
N LEU A 4 -27.04 -20.70 89.81
CA LEU A 4 -26.01 -21.23 88.91
C LEU A 4 -26.60 -22.04 87.75
N LEU A 5 -27.65 -22.82 88.01
CA LEU A 5 -28.35 -23.59 86.98
C LEU A 5 -29.11 -22.67 86.01
N THR A 6 -29.79 -21.65 86.52
CA THR A 6 -30.47 -20.64 85.68
C THR A 6 -29.45 -19.86 84.84
N PHE A 7 -28.32 -19.47 85.42
CA PHE A 7 -27.25 -18.77 84.69
C PHE A 7 -26.66 -19.68 83.59
N PHE A 8 -26.47 -20.96 83.87
CA PHE A 8 -25.99 -21.93 82.89
C PHE A 8 -27.00 -22.15 81.75
N ILE A 9 -28.29 -22.28 82.05
CA ILE A 9 -29.34 -22.45 81.03
C ILE A 9 -29.48 -21.19 80.17
N VAL A 10 -29.52 -20.00 80.78
CA VAL A 10 -29.61 -18.72 80.06
C VAL A 10 -28.37 -18.52 79.18
N SER A 11 -27.18 -18.83 79.70
CA SER A 11 -25.93 -18.77 78.93
C SER A 11 -25.97 -19.70 77.70
N ASN A 12 -26.41 -20.95 77.86
CA ASN A 12 -26.53 -21.88 76.74
C ASN A 12 -27.58 -21.45 75.71
N ILE A 13 -28.72 -20.92 76.14
CA ILE A 13 -29.74 -20.37 75.21
C ILE A 13 -29.19 -19.19 74.43
N VAL A 14 -28.46 -18.28 75.08
CA VAL A 14 -27.80 -17.15 74.42
C VAL A 14 -26.75 -17.63 73.42
N ILE A 15 -25.94 -18.64 73.77
CA ILE A 15 -24.94 -19.24 72.87
C ILE A 15 -25.62 -19.88 71.67
N ILE A 16 -26.71 -20.64 71.87
CA ILE A 16 -27.44 -21.29 70.77
C ILE A 16 -28.07 -20.24 69.87
N LEU A 17 -28.74 -19.21 70.42
CA LEU A 17 -29.33 -18.13 69.64
C LEU A 17 -28.28 -17.33 68.87
N ALA A 18 -27.12 -17.07 69.47
CA ALA A 18 -25.99 -16.42 68.81
C ALA A 18 -25.42 -17.30 67.70
N ALA A 19 -25.27 -18.60 67.93
CA ALA A 19 -24.79 -19.56 66.94
C ALA A 19 -25.77 -19.69 65.76
N THR A 20 -27.09 -19.79 66.02
CA THR A 20 -28.10 -19.84 64.96
C THR A 20 -28.16 -18.53 64.18
N SER A 21 -28.07 -17.38 64.86
CA SER A 21 -28.05 -16.07 64.20
C SER A 21 -26.80 -15.90 63.32
N PHE A 22 -25.64 -16.35 63.80
CA PHE A 22 -24.40 -16.36 63.03
C PHE A 22 -24.50 -17.30 61.82
N LEU A 23 -25.10 -18.48 61.99
CA LEU A 23 -25.24 -19.48 60.92
C LEU A 23 -26.23 -19.02 59.84
N VAL A 24 -27.34 -18.38 60.22
CA VAL A 24 -28.26 -17.71 59.29
C VAL A 24 -27.56 -16.57 58.55
N TYR A 25 -26.82 -15.73 59.27
CA TYR A 25 -26.03 -14.65 58.65
C TYR A 25 -24.99 -15.19 57.67
N TYR A 26 -24.25 -16.22 58.05
CA TYR A 26 -23.28 -16.92 57.19
C TYR A 26 -23.94 -17.46 55.92
N GLN A 27 -25.10 -18.13 56.05
CA GLN A 27 -25.87 -18.64 54.91
C GLN A 27 -26.34 -17.54 53.96
N GLN A 28 -26.72 -16.36 54.49
CA GLN A 28 -27.09 -15.21 53.66
C GLN A 28 -25.90 -14.61 52.89
N GLN A 29 -24.67 -14.74 53.39
CA GLN A 29 -23.48 -14.19 52.73
C GLN A 29 -22.81 -15.17 51.76
N LEU A 30 -23.08 -16.48 51.85
CA LEU A 30 -22.48 -17.53 51.00
C LEU A 30 -22.59 -17.27 49.48
N PRO A 31 -23.73 -16.81 48.94
CA PRO A 31 -23.82 -16.46 47.51
C PRO A 31 -22.81 -15.39 47.08
N LYS A 32 -22.40 -14.49 47.98
CA LYS A 32 -21.40 -13.47 47.69
C LYS A 32 -19.98 -14.01 47.61
N VAL A 33 -19.66 -15.10 48.31
CA VAL A 33 -18.33 -15.74 48.23
C VAL A 33 -18.08 -16.26 46.81
N ASP A 34 -19.09 -16.90 46.20
CA ASP A 34 -18.97 -17.40 44.83
C ASP A 34 -18.92 -16.24 43.84
N ALA A 35 -19.75 -15.20 44.05
CA ALA A 35 -19.71 -13.99 43.24
C ALA A 35 -18.33 -13.32 43.23
N TYR A 36 -17.70 -13.13 44.40
CA TYR A 36 -16.36 -12.54 44.50
C TYR A 36 -15.28 -13.44 43.90
N ALA A 37 -15.35 -14.75 44.12
CA ALA A 37 -14.33 -15.67 43.62
C ALA A 37 -14.40 -15.90 42.10
N HIS A 38 -15.54 -15.61 41.47
CA HIS A 38 -15.74 -15.66 40.02
C HIS A 38 -15.77 -14.27 39.39
N GLU A 39 -15.54 -13.21 40.18
CA GLU A 39 -15.46 -11.85 39.67
C GLU A 39 -14.28 -11.76 38.71
N THR A 40 -14.56 -11.32 37.48
CA THR A 40 -13.52 -11.09 36.49
C THR A 40 -12.70 -9.90 36.94
N ILE A 41 -11.48 -10.17 37.41
CA ILE A 41 -10.54 -9.11 37.77
C ILE A 41 -10.03 -8.45 36.49
N PRO A 42 -10.12 -7.11 36.35
CA PRO A 42 -9.54 -6.42 35.19
C PRO A 42 -8.04 -6.71 35.09
N GLN A 43 -7.58 -7.03 33.90
CA GLN A 43 -6.18 -7.33 33.60
C GLN A 43 -5.70 -6.56 32.38
N ASP A 44 -4.39 -6.31 32.37
CA ASP A 44 -3.70 -5.59 31.31
C ASP A 44 -3.70 -6.43 30.03
N THR A 45 -4.07 -5.80 28.92
CA THR A 45 -3.97 -6.39 27.59
C THR A 45 -2.66 -5.96 26.94
N ARG A 46 -1.94 -6.92 26.38
CA ARG A 46 -0.62 -6.72 25.81
C ARG A 46 -0.62 -6.93 24.32
N ILE A 47 -0.08 -5.95 23.60
CA ILE A 47 0.08 -5.97 22.16
C ILE A 47 1.54 -6.21 21.84
N TYR A 48 1.81 -7.24 21.05
CA TYR A 48 3.13 -7.63 20.61
C TYR A 48 3.26 -7.50 19.09
N ASP A 49 4.48 -7.24 18.65
CA ASP A 49 4.86 -7.34 17.24
C ASP A 49 4.93 -8.82 16.80
N ARG A 50 5.21 -9.07 15.52
CA ARG A 50 5.33 -10.42 14.97
C ARG A 50 6.46 -11.25 15.62
N ASN A 51 7.47 -10.58 16.18
CA ASN A 51 8.67 -11.14 16.81
C ASN A 51 8.57 -11.26 18.34
N ASN A 52 7.40 -11.01 18.95
CA ASN A 52 7.15 -10.98 20.40
C ASN A 52 7.79 -9.80 21.17
N VAL A 53 8.09 -8.69 20.48
CA VAL A 53 8.43 -7.43 21.14
C VAL A 53 7.15 -6.79 21.67
N LEU A 54 7.12 -6.41 22.95
CA LEU A 54 5.98 -5.72 23.56
C LEU A 54 5.89 -4.30 22.98
N LEU A 55 4.79 -4.01 22.28
CA LEU A 55 4.52 -2.70 21.68
C LEU A 55 3.72 -1.80 22.62
N TYR A 56 2.74 -2.38 23.31
CA TYR A 56 1.83 -1.62 24.18
C TYR A 56 1.26 -2.48 25.32
N ASP A 57 1.25 -1.93 26.53
CA ASP A 57 0.63 -2.50 27.73
C ASP A 57 -0.62 -1.66 28.09
N ALA A 58 -1.81 -2.17 27.74
CA ALA A 58 -3.07 -1.44 27.85
C ALA A 58 -3.80 -1.81 29.14
N TYR A 59 -4.17 -0.79 29.93
CA TYR A 59 -4.94 -0.97 31.16
C TYR A 59 -5.88 0.22 31.39
N ALA A 60 -6.98 -0.03 32.11
CA ALA A 60 -8.04 0.95 32.34
C ALA A 60 -7.57 2.11 33.24
N HIS A 61 -7.03 3.19 32.68
CA HIS A 61 -6.55 4.36 33.43
C HIS A 61 -7.64 5.17 34.16
N ASN A 62 -8.91 5.05 33.73
CA ASN A 62 -9.98 5.98 34.11
C ASN A 62 -10.90 5.48 35.23
N GLN A 63 -10.63 4.32 35.81
CA GLN A 63 -11.38 3.81 36.96
C GLN A 63 -10.55 3.98 38.23
N SER A 64 -11.17 4.54 39.28
CA SER A 64 -10.54 4.84 40.58
C SER A 64 -10.03 3.62 41.35
N SER A 65 -9.95 2.45 40.72
CA SER A 65 -9.56 1.14 41.27
C SER A 65 -8.59 0.37 40.36
N SER A 66 -8.18 0.94 39.22
CA SER A 66 -7.50 0.20 38.15
C SER A 66 -6.02 0.59 38.08
N GLY A 67 -5.19 -0.26 38.69
CA GLY A 67 -3.75 -0.32 38.44
C GLY A 67 -3.42 -1.50 37.51
N ARG A 68 -2.19 -1.53 37.01
CA ARG A 68 -1.60 -2.60 36.21
C ARG A 68 -1.74 -3.94 36.90
N ARG A 69 -2.28 -4.93 36.19
CA ARG A 69 -2.49 -6.29 36.68
C ARG A 69 -2.30 -7.32 35.57
N ILE A 70 -1.38 -8.24 35.80
CA ILE A 70 -1.27 -9.49 35.05
C ILE A 70 -1.46 -10.63 36.02
N SER A 71 -2.35 -11.56 35.68
CA SER A 71 -2.60 -12.72 36.56
C SER A 71 -1.43 -13.70 36.53
N VAL A 72 -1.18 -14.32 37.67
CA VAL A 72 -0.31 -15.49 37.79
C VAL A 72 -0.97 -16.60 38.59
N THR A 73 -0.58 -17.82 38.30
CA THR A 73 -0.90 -18.99 39.11
C THR A 73 0.14 -19.16 40.22
N LEU A 74 -0.24 -19.80 41.33
CA LEU A 74 0.69 -19.99 42.44
C LEU A 74 1.99 -20.75 42.06
N PRO A 75 1.95 -21.79 41.20
CA PRO A 75 3.18 -22.47 40.77
C PRO A 75 4.19 -21.56 40.05
N GLU A 76 3.74 -20.50 39.38
CA GLU A 76 4.61 -19.51 38.71
C GLU A 76 5.26 -18.55 39.71
N VAL A 77 4.73 -18.44 40.94
CA VAL A 77 5.29 -17.59 41.99
C VAL A 77 6.34 -18.38 42.77
N PRO A 78 7.62 -17.94 42.83
CA PRO A 78 8.67 -18.69 43.50
C PRO A 78 8.41 -18.89 45.00
N LYS A 79 8.86 -20.03 45.55
CA LYS A 79 8.56 -20.42 46.93
C LYS A 79 9.01 -19.39 47.95
N VAL A 80 10.16 -18.74 47.73
CA VAL A 80 10.67 -17.67 48.60
C VAL A 80 9.72 -16.47 48.67
N MET A 81 9.02 -16.14 47.57
CA MET A 81 8.01 -15.08 47.52
C MET A 81 6.75 -15.47 48.27
N GLN A 82 6.29 -16.72 48.08
CA GLN A 82 5.16 -17.27 48.85
C GLN A 82 5.44 -17.23 50.36
N ASP A 83 6.65 -17.64 50.76
CA ASP A 83 7.08 -17.67 52.15
C ASP A 83 7.25 -16.29 52.76
N ALA A 84 7.87 -15.35 52.03
CA ALA A 84 8.03 -13.98 52.50
C ALA A 84 6.67 -13.31 52.77
N MET A 85 5.70 -13.53 51.87
CA MET A 85 4.35 -13.00 52.01
C MET A 85 3.64 -13.59 53.23
N VAL A 86 3.62 -14.93 53.35
CA VAL A 86 2.98 -15.64 54.47
C VAL A 86 3.65 -15.28 55.81
N ALA A 87 4.98 -15.15 55.84
CA ALA A 87 5.72 -14.87 57.06
C ALA A 87 5.27 -13.58 57.76
N THR A 88 4.86 -12.58 56.96
CA THR A 88 4.58 -11.23 57.44
C THR A 88 3.09 -10.95 57.51
N GLU A 89 2.32 -11.35 56.48
CA GLU A 89 0.89 -11.02 56.36
C GLU A 89 -0.01 -12.03 57.09
N ASP A 90 0.34 -13.33 57.13
CA ASP A 90 -0.43 -14.34 57.87
C ASP A 90 0.39 -15.59 58.22
N ARG A 91 1.08 -15.56 59.35
CA ARG A 91 1.92 -16.68 59.85
C ARG A 91 1.20 -18.01 59.98
N THR A 92 -0.12 -17.97 60.09
CA THR A 92 -0.97 -19.16 60.27
C THR A 92 -1.71 -19.55 59.00
N PHE A 93 -1.40 -18.93 57.86
CA PHE A 93 -2.18 -19.03 56.63
C PHE A 93 -2.50 -20.47 56.25
N TRP A 94 -1.50 -21.34 56.29
CA TRP A 94 -1.62 -22.75 55.90
C TRP A 94 -2.47 -23.59 56.86
N THR A 95 -2.69 -23.13 58.09
CA THR A 95 -3.37 -23.90 59.15
C THR A 95 -4.68 -23.29 59.62
N ASN A 96 -4.90 -21.99 59.41
CA ASN A 96 -6.10 -21.30 59.87
C ASN A 96 -7.31 -21.52 58.96
N GLY A 97 -8.53 -21.39 59.52
CA GLY A 97 -9.80 -21.53 58.80
C GLY A 97 -10.26 -20.27 58.06
N GLY A 98 -9.34 -19.37 57.67
CA GLY A 98 -9.65 -18.09 57.02
C GLY A 98 -9.59 -16.88 57.96
N ILE A 99 -9.64 -17.10 59.27
CA ILE A 99 -9.40 -16.08 60.30
C ILE A 99 -8.40 -16.60 61.32
N ASN A 100 -7.64 -15.69 61.94
CA ASN A 100 -6.79 -16.03 63.08
C ASN A 100 -7.39 -15.42 64.35
N VAL A 101 -8.03 -16.28 65.14
CA VAL A 101 -8.73 -15.89 66.38
C VAL A 101 -7.75 -15.33 67.42
N SER A 102 -6.53 -15.88 67.49
CA SER A 102 -5.51 -15.44 68.45
C SER A 102 -4.91 -14.07 68.12
N SER A 103 -4.71 -13.75 66.84
CA SER A 103 -4.26 -12.41 66.40
C SER A 103 -5.39 -11.38 66.49
N THR A 104 -6.64 -11.77 66.20
CA THR A 104 -7.82 -10.91 66.33
C THR A 104 -8.06 -10.53 67.79
N LEU A 105 -7.97 -11.47 68.74
CA LEU A 105 -8.07 -11.17 70.17
C LEU A 105 -6.91 -10.29 70.67
N ARG A 106 -5.67 -10.52 70.22
CA ARG A 106 -4.52 -9.69 70.62
C ARG A 106 -4.62 -8.26 70.12
N ALA A 107 -4.97 -8.04 68.85
CA ALA A 107 -5.09 -6.71 68.27
C ALA A 107 -6.24 -5.89 68.89
N THR A 108 -7.31 -6.55 69.35
CA THR A 108 -8.40 -5.92 70.10
C THR A 108 -7.93 -5.40 71.47
N LEU A 109 -6.86 -5.99 72.03
CA LEU A 109 -6.31 -5.63 73.33
C LEU A 109 -5.11 -4.68 73.27
N SER A 110 -4.38 -4.58 72.14
CA SER A 110 -3.15 -3.79 72.03
C SER A 110 -3.18 -2.59 71.07
N GLN A 111 -4.29 -2.29 70.38
CA GLN A 111 -4.37 -1.27 69.31
C GLN A 111 -3.33 -1.41 68.16
N ASP A 112 -2.56 -2.49 68.12
CA ASP A 112 -1.63 -2.77 67.02
C ASP A 112 -2.40 -3.23 65.78
N GLY A 113 -2.29 -2.48 64.69
CA GLY A 113 -2.78 -2.87 63.38
C GLY A 113 -2.03 -4.09 62.83
N GLY A 114 -2.75 -5.09 62.30
CA GLY A 114 -2.15 -6.30 61.71
C GLY A 114 -2.91 -7.61 61.94
N ALA A 115 -4.15 -7.58 62.44
CA ALA A 115 -4.89 -8.79 62.79
C ALA A 115 -5.48 -9.59 61.60
N SER A 116 -5.53 -8.99 60.40
CA SER A 116 -6.27 -9.54 59.26
C SER A 116 -5.44 -10.61 58.54
N THR A 117 -6.01 -11.78 58.32
CA THR A 117 -5.40 -12.85 57.52
C THR A 117 -5.34 -12.48 56.03
N ILE A 118 -4.48 -13.15 55.26
CA ILE A 118 -4.46 -13.04 53.80
C ILE A 118 -5.86 -13.28 53.21
N THR A 119 -6.61 -14.26 53.73
CA THR A 119 -7.98 -14.54 53.28
C THR A 119 -8.96 -13.40 53.54
N GLN A 120 -8.84 -12.70 54.69
CA GLN A 120 -9.63 -11.50 54.97
C GLN A 120 -9.24 -10.35 54.04
N GLN A 121 -7.95 -10.22 53.72
CA GLN A 121 -7.47 -9.20 52.77
C GLN A 121 -7.98 -9.47 51.34
N VAL A 122 -8.08 -10.73 50.92
CA VAL A 122 -8.70 -11.09 49.63
C VAL A 122 -10.15 -10.58 49.55
N ILE A 123 -10.96 -10.90 50.56
CA ILE A 123 -12.35 -10.42 50.61
C ILE A 123 -12.42 -8.90 50.63
N LYS A 124 -11.56 -8.25 51.42
CA LYS A 124 -11.50 -6.78 51.48
C LYS A 124 -11.27 -6.20 50.09
N ASN A 125 -10.26 -6.69 49.37
CA ASN A 125 -9.87 -6.15 48.06
C ASN A 125 -10.93 -6.41 46.98
N LEU A 126 -11.55 -7.61 46.94
CA LEU A 126 -12.64 -7.89 45.99
C LEU A 126 -13.91 -7.09 46.29
N SER A 127 -14.23 -6.88 47.56
CA SER A 127 -15.46 -6.16 47.95
C SER A 127 -15.41 -4.64 47.73
N HIS A 128 -14.23 -4.06 47.47
CA HIS A 128 -14.01 -2.61 47.34
C HIS A 128 -14.63 -1.78 48.49
N ASN A 129 -14.71 -2.37 49.69
CA ASN A 129 -15.38 -1.75 50.84
C ASN A 129 -14.38 -1.09 51.78
N ASP A 130 -14.19 0.21 51.59
CA ASP A 130 -13.27 1.05 52.36
C ASP A 130 -13.87 1.60 53.66
N ILE A 131 -15.11 1.24 53.98
CA ILE A 131 -15.79 1.76 55.17
C ILE A 131 -15.24 1.10 56.44
N HIS A 132 -14.57 1.87 57.30
CA HIS A 132 -14.00 1.38 58.56
C HIS A 132 -15.05 1.14 59.66
N THR A 133 -15.88 0.09 59.53
CA THR A 133 -16.85 -0.33 60.55
C THR A 133 -16.57 -1.74 61.09
N VAL A 134 -16.97 -1.98 62.34
CA VAL A 134 -16.92 -3.32 62.97
C VAL A 134 -17.81 -4.31 62.21
N GLN A 135 -18.95 -3.85 61.70
CA GLN A 135 -19.86 -4.67 60.90
C GLN A 135 -19.21 -5.17 59.60
N ARG A 136 -18.47 -4.31 58.88
CA ARG A 136 -17.67 -4.72 57.73
C ARG A 136 -16.63 -5.78 58.10
N LYS A 137 -15.89 -5.57 59.20
CA LYS A 137 -14.86 -6.54 59.65
C LYS A 137 -15.44 -7.90 60.04
N LEU A 138 -16.64 -7.93 60.62
CA LEU A 138 -17.37 -9.18 60.87
C LEU A 138 -17.78 -9.84 59.55
N GLN A 139 -18.26 -9.07 58.57
CA GLN A 139 -18.61 -9.59 57.25
C GLN A 139 -17.39 -10.16 56.50
N GLU A 140 -16.24 -9.46 56.52
CA GLU A 140 -14.97 -9.97 55.97
C GLU A 140 -14.55 -11.29 56.60
N ALA A 141 -14.62 -11.40 57.94
CA ALA A 141 -14.29 -12.62 58.66
C ALA A 141 -15.18 -13.81 58.26
N VAL A 142 -16.50 -13.59 58.18
CA VAL A 142 -17.50 -14.60 57.78
C VAL A 142 -17.26 -15.06 56.34
N LEU A 143 -17.04 -14.13 55.42
CA LEU A 143 -16.75 -14.43 54.02
C LEU A 143 -15.38 -15.13 53.85
N ALA A 144 -14.37 -14.78 54.63
CA ALA A 144 -13.05 -15.41 54.60
C ALA A 144 -13.09 -16.88 55.05
N ILE A 145 -13.91 -17.20 56.05
CA ILE A 145 -14.19 -18.59 56.45
C ILE A 145 -14.85 -19.33 55.28
N GLY A 146 -15.88 -18.74 54.66
CA GLY A 146 -16.56 -19.35 53.52
C GLY A 146 -15.65 -19.57 52.31
N LEU A 147 -14.75 -18.63 52.03
CA LEU A 147 -13.76 -18.77 50.96
C LEU A 147 -12.81 -19.94 51.22
N THR A 148 -12.34 -20.12 52.46
CA THR A 148 -11.45 -21.24 52.86
C THR A 148 -12.14 -22.61 52.82
N GLN A 149 -13.47 -22.66 52.93
CA GLN A 149 -14.23 -23.91 52.81
C GLN A 149 -14.44 -24.35 51.36
N ARG A 150 -14.36 -23.43 50.39
CA ARG A 150 -14.63 -23.67 48.97
C ARG A 150 -13.38 -23.73 48.11
N TYR A 151 -12.35 -22.98 48.47
CA TYR A 151 -11.10 -22.87 47.73
C TYR A 151 -9.91 -23.34 48.57
N THR A 152 -8.96 -23.97 47.91
CA THR A 152 -7.71 -24.38 48.54
C THR A 152 -6.89 -23.17 48.98
N LYS A 153 -6.02 -23.34 49.99
CA LYS A 153 -5.08 -22.29 50.41
C LYS A 153 -4.19 -21.82 49.25
N ALA A 154 -3.81 -22.72 48.35
CA ALA A 154 -3.05 -22.36 47.16
C ALA A 154 -3.82 -21.39 46.26
N GLN A 155 -5.11 -21.67 45.98
CA GLN A 155 -5.96 -20.78 45.19
C GLN A 155 -6.16 -19.42 45.87
N ILE A 156 -6.37 -19.39 47.19
CA ILE A 156 -6.54 -18.14 47.94
C ILE A 156 -5.27 -17.29 47.90
N LEU A 157 -4.09 -17.92 48.02
CA LEU A 157 -2.82 -17.21 47.93
C LEU A 157 -2.57 -16.67 46.51
N ALA A 158 -2.93 -17.43 45.48
CA ALA A 158 -2.90 -16.94 44.09
C ALA A 158 -3.84 -15.74 43.88
N MET A 159 -5.08 -15.81 44.38
CA MET A 159 -6.02 -14.69 44.35
C MET A 159 -5.40 -13.45 45.00
N TYR A 160 -4.80 -13.59 46.19
CA TYR A 160 -4.14 -12.49 46.88
C TYR A 160 -3.00 -11.87 46.06
N PHE A 161 -2.13 -12.69 45.49
CA PHE A 161 -1.04 -12.20 44.63
C PHE A 161 -1.52 -11.42 43.41
N ASN A 162 -2.72 -11.71 42.91
CA ASN A 162 -3.28 -11.03 41.73
C ASN A 162 -4.09 -9.77 42.06
N ILE A 163 -4.53 -9.57 43.30
CA ILE A 163 -5.40 -8.43 43.66
C ILE A 163 -4.79 -7.49 44.71
N ALA A 164 -3.73 -7.90 45.40
CA ALA A 164 -3.03 -7.03 46.32
C ALA A 164 -2.32 -5.90 45.56
N SER A 165 -2.35 -4.69 46.12
CA SER A 165 -1.59 -3.57 45.62
C SER A 165 -0.17 -3.62 46.18
N PHE A 166 0.83 -3.55 45.30
CA PHE A 166 2.25 -3.56 45.63
C PHE A 166 2.90 -2.19 45.42
N GLY A 167 2.17 -1.23 44.86
CA GLY A 167 2.67 0.10 44.53
C GLY A 167 1.53 1.05 44.20
N SER A 168 1.88 2.25 43.75
CA SER A 168 0.92 3.29 43.39
C SER A 168 0.03 2.88 42.20
N PHE A 169 0.59 2.11 41.27
CA PHE A 169 -0.10 1.66 40.06
C PHE A 169 -0.06 0.15 39.85
N ASP A 170 0.70 -0.62 40.63
CA ASP A 170 0.84 -2.07 40.43
C ASP A 170 -0.10 -2.85 41.36
N THR A 171 -1.17 -3.39 40.79
CA THR A 171 -2.18 -4.20 41.48
C THR A 171 -2.05 -5.67 41.08
N GLY A 172 -0.97 -6.28 41.52
CA GLY A 172 -0.62 -7.67 41.28
C GLY A 172 0.88 -7.88 41.43
N ILE A 173 1.30 -9.09 41.78
CA ILE A 173 2.72 -9.38 41.99
C ILE A 173 3.52 -9.29 40.69
N GLU A 174 2.93 -9.70 39.57
CA GLU A 174 3.60 -9.71 38.27
C GLU A 174 3.93 -8.30 37.80
N SER A 175 2.94 -7.39 37.78
CA SER A 175 3.15 -6.00 37.39
C SER A 175 4.19 -5.29 38.28
N ALA A 176 4.19 -5.59 39.59
CA ALA A 176 5.17 -5.07 40.53
C ALA A 176 6.60 -5.58 40.28
N VAL A 177 6.75 -6.84 39.89
CA VAL A 177 8.05 -7.41 39.53
C VAL A 177 8.60 -6.74 38.28
N GLU A 178 7.75 -6.46 37.31
CA GLU A 178 8.14 -5.72 36.11
C GLU A 178 8.50 -4.28 36.42
N ALA A 179 7.69 -3.60 37.23
CA ALA A 179 7.90 -2.20 37.60
C ALA A 179 9.19 -2.01 38.41
N TYR A 180 9.44 -2.83 39.43
CA TYR A 180 10.53 -2.60 40.37
C TYR A 180 11.85 -3.29 40.02
N PHE A 181 11.80 -4.35 39.23
CA PHE A 181 13.01 -5.14 38.91
C PHE A 181 13.30 -5.22 37.42
N HIS A 182 12.49 -4.57 36.57
CA HIS A 182 12.62 -4.55 35.11
C HIS A 182 12.74 -5.95 34.50
N LEU A 183 12.11 -6.93 35.16
CA LEU A 183 11.87 -8.24 34.57
C LEU A 183 10.66 -8.11 33.63
N GLN A 184 10.58 -8.95 32.61
CA GLN A 184 9.48 -8.91 31.62
C GLN A 184 8.91 -10.31 31.46
N SER A 185 7.61 -10.44 31.19
CA SER A 185 7.08 -11.75 30.80
C SER A 185 7.65 -12.17 29.43
N VAL A 186 7.84 -13.47 29.22
CA VAL A 186 8.34 -14.02 27.95
C VAL A 186 7.20 -14.75 27.26
N CYS A 187 6.73 -14.22 26.15
CA CYS A 187 5.65 -14.81 25.37
C CYS A 187 6.17 -15.67 24.22
N THR A 188 5.48 -16.78 23.98
CA THR A 188 5.71 -17.62 22.79
C THR A 188 4.65 -17.30 21.74
N GLY A 189 4.89 -17.70 20.48
CA GLY A 189 3.93 -17.49 19.38
C GLY A 189 2.55 -18.15 19.58
N SER A 190 2.40 -19.02 20.58
CA SER A 190 1.13 -19.68 20.94
C SER A 190 0.22 -18.87 21.88
N GLY A 191 0.58 -17.60 22.17
CA GLY A 191 -0.15 -16.78 23.14
C GLY A 191 0.15 -17.10 24.60
N LYS A 192 0.82 -18.22 24.88
CA LYS A 192 1.30 -18.56 26.22
C LYS A 192 2.50 -17.69 26.60
N CYS A 193 2.35 -16.96 27.70
CA CYS A 193 3.40 -16.17 28.31
C CYS A 193 3.88 -16.78 29.63
N THR A 194 5.19 -16.81 29.82
CA THR A 194 5.82 -17.10 31.11
C THR A 194 5.93 -15.79 31.90
N PRO A 195 5.29 -15.68 33.07
CA PRO A 195 5.38 -14.49 33.91
C PRO A 195 6.82 -14.16 34.34
N ALA A 196 7.13 -12.88 34.47
CA ALA A 196 8.36 -12.31 35.00
C ALA A 196 8.64 -12.77 36.43
N VAL A 197 7.60 -12.95 37.25
CA VAL A 197 7.71 -13.38 38.65
C VAL A 197 8.35 -14.76 38.79
N GLU A 198 8.21 -15.66 37.80
CA GLU A 198 8.88 -16.97 37.82
C GLU A 198 10.41 -16.81 37.87
N ARG A 199 10.91 -15.69 37.35
CA ARG A 199 12.34 -15.36 37.30
C ARG A 199 12.77 -14.38 38.40
N LEU A 200 11.97 -14.20 39.45
CA LEU A 200 12.29 -13.29 40.55
C LEU A 200 13.67 -13.56 41.16
N GLU A 201 14.04 -14.84 41.26
CA GLU A 201 15.30 -15.32 41.87
C GLU A 201 16.47 -15.36 40.89
N TYR A 202 16.28 -14.97 39.63
CA TYR A 202 17.31 -15.07 38.59
C TYR A 202 18.08 -13.75 38.47
N ASN A 203 19.41 -13.88 38.38
CA ASN A 203 20.29 -12.77 38.08
C ASN A 203 20.33 -12.48 36.57
N SER A 204 21.07 -11.45 36.16
CA SER A 204 21.19 -11.03 34.75
C SER A 204 21.82 -12.09 33.84
N GLN A 205 22.48 -13.12 34.39
CA GLN A 205 23.05 -14.24 33.64
C GLN A 205 22.06 -15.42 33.52
N GLY A 206 20.82 -15.27 34.01
CA GLY A 206 19.84 -16.35 34.01
C GLY A 206 20.15 -17.48 34.98
N LYS A 207 20.96 -17.22 36.02
CA LYS A 207 21.26 -18.18 37.08
C LYS A 207 20.47 -17.84 38.34
N LEU A 208 19.96 -18.88 39.01
CA LEU A 208 19.31 -18.76 40.31
C LEU A 208 20.29 -18.22 41.36
N ASP A 209 19.86 -17.17 42.06
CA ASP A 209 20.59 -16.46 43.09
C ASP A 209 19.70 -16.34 44.34
N PRO A 210 19.94 -17.17 45.38
CA PRO A 210 19.12 -17.19 46.59
C PRO A 210 19.12 -15.86 47.37
N VAL A 211 20.22 -15.09 47.30
CA VAL A 211 20.32 -13.80 47.99
C VAL A 211 19.44 -12.79 47.28
N LEU A 212 19.52 -12.75 45.94
CA LEU A 212 18.71 -11.86 45.12
C LEU A 212 17.22 -12.20 45.23
N GLY A 213 16.87 -13.49 45.17
CA GLY A 213 15.51 -13.99 45.38
C GLY A 213 14.94 -13.55 46.72
N LEU A 214 15.68 -13.78 47.82
CA LEU A 214 15.31 -13.34 49.15
C LEU A 214 15.17 -11.81 49.24
N ALA A 215 16.08 -11.05 48.62
CA ALA A 215 16.06 -9.60 48.60
C ALA A 215 14.79 -9.04 47.95
N ARG A 216 14.50 -9.48 46.72
CA ARG A 216 13.33 -9.04 45.95
C ARG A 216 12.03 -9.49 46.59
N ALA A 217 11.95 -10.74 47.04
CA ALA A 217 10.76 -11.29 47.69
C ALA A 217 10.42 -10.59 49.00
N SER A 218 11.43 -10.35 49.85
CA SER A 218 11.21 -9.68 51.13
C SER A 218 10.81 -8.21 50.98
N LEU A 219 11.29 -7.52 49.94
CA LEU A 219 10.85 -6.16 49.64
C LEU A 219 9.38 -6.16 49.21
N LEU A 220 9.03 -6.97 48.20
CA LEU A 220 7.66 -7.08 47.67
C LEU A 220 6.64 -7.50 48.73
N ALA A 221 6.98 -8.45 49.59
CA ALA A 221 6.10 -8.90 50.67
C ALA A 221 5.83 -7.79 51.72
N GLY A 222 6.68 -6.76 51.77
CA GLY A 222 6.46 -5.59 52.61
C GLY A 222 5.44 -4.60 52.07
N MET A 223 5.25 -4.58 50.74
CA MET A 223 4.54 -3.51 50.03
C MET A 223 3.04 -3.39 50.33
N PRO A 224 2.25 -4.48 50.42
CA PRO A 224 0.78 -4.39 50.56
C PRO A 224 0.30 -3.65 51.81
N ASN A 225 1.15 -3.46 52.81
CA ASN A 225 0.79 -2.77 54.04
C ASN A 225 0.47 -1.28 53.83
N SER A 226 1.15 -0.60 52.90
CA SER A 226 0.98 0.85 52.64
C SER A 226 1.47 1.22 51.23
N PRO A 227 0.93 0.60 50.17
CA PRO A 227 1.56 0.54 48.85
C PRO A 227 1.89 1.90 48.23
N GLY A 228 0.99 2.89 48.30
CA GLY A 228 1.25 4.24 47.75
C GLY A 228 2.22 5.11 48.57
N ILE A 229 2.56 4.73 49.80
CA ILE A 229 3.47 5.50 50.69
C ILE A 229 4.89 4.95 50.63
N ILE A 230 5.01 3.61 50.54
CA ILE A 230 6.30 2.92 50.57
C ILE A 230 6.80 2.51 49.18
N ASP A 231 6.13 2.97 48.11
CA ASP A 231 6.56 2.78 46.73
C ASP A 231 7.97 3.36 46.52
N PRO A 232 9.02 2.53 46.31
CA PRO A 232 10.39 3.00 46.25
C PRO A 232 10.70 3.86 45.03
N THR A 233 9.79 3.92 44.04
CA THR A 233 9.92 4.76 42.83
C THR A 233 9.56 6.23 43.09
N LEU A 234 8.86 6.53 44.19
CA LEU A 234 8.45 7.90 44.57
C LEU A 234 9.56 8.72 45.23
N GLY A 235 10.78 8.17 45.33
CA GLY A 235 11.98 8.86 45.81
C GLY A 235 12.57 8.29 47.11
N THR A 236 13.64 8.92 47.59
CA THR A 236 14.51 8.40 48.66
C THR A 236 13.77 8.09 49.97
N GLN A 237 12.81 8.92 50.36
CA GLN A 237 12.06 8.71 51.60
C GLN A 237 11.17 7.46 51.53
N ALA A 238 10.42 7.31 50.43
CA ALA A 238 9.57 6.13 50.23
C ALA A 238 10.42 4.85 50.15
N LYS A 239 11.57 4.91 49.44
CA LYS A 239 12.55 3.81 49.43
C LYS A 239 13.04 3.44 50.83
N GLN A 240 13.36 4.41 51.69
CA GLN A 240 13.78 4.12 53.08
C GLN A 240 12.67 3.42 53.88
N MET A 241 11.41 3.80 53.68
CA MET A 241 10.26 3.15 54.32
C MET A 241 10.05 1.73 53.80
N ALA A 242 10.22 1.51 52.49
CA ALA A 242 10.19 0.19 51.86
C ALA A 242 11.25 -0.75 52.48
N LEU A 243 12.49 -0.26 52.61
CA LEU A 243 13.60 -1.01 53.20
C LEU A 243 13.40 -1.29 54.70
N ALA A 244 12.81 -0.33 55.44
CA ALA A 244 12.45 -0.55 56.83
C ALA A 244 11.39 -1.66 56.97
N ARG A 245 10.44 -1.71 56.05
CA ARG A 245 9.41 -2.76 56.00
C ARG A 245 9.99 -4.11 55.55
N GLN A 246 10.88 -4.13 54.56
CA GLN A 246 11.64 -5.32 54.15
C GLN A 246 12.34 -5.99 55.34
N LYS A 247 12.98 -5.19 56.21
CA LYS A 247 13.66 -5.70 57.40
C LYS A 247 12.70 -6.46 58.35
N ILE A 248 11.46 -5.98 58.50
CA ILE A 248 10.43 -6.65 59.30
C ILE A 248 10.08 -8.01 58.68
N VAL A 249 9.95 -8.07 57.36
CA VAL A 249 9.70 -9.32 56.62
C VAL A 249 10.82 -10.33 56.86
N LEU A 250 12.07 -9.92 56.66
CA LEU A 250 13.24 -10.78 56.87
C LEU A 250 13.31 -11.31 58.31
N GLN A 251 13.05 -10.47 59.30
CA GLN A 251 12.98 -10.90 60.71
C GLN A 251 11.86 -11.92 60.95
N ALA A 252 10.69 -11.72 60.33
CA ALA A 252 9.59 -12.66 60.43
C ALA A 252 9.95 -14.03 59.80
N MET A 253 10.62 -14.04 58.64
CA MET A 253 11.09 -15.27 57.99
C MET A 253 12.14 -16.01 58.84
N ILE A 254 13.11 -15.28 59.44
CA ILE A 254 14.11 -15.85 60.35
C ILE A 254 13.42 -16.48 61.57
N SER A 255 12.47 -15.79 62.20
CA SER A 255 11.77 -16.28 63.40
C SER A 255 10.94 -17.55 63.16
N GLN A 256 10.61 -17.83 61.90
CA GLN A 256 9.85 -18.99 61.47
C GLN A 256 10.74 -20.09 60.88
N HIS A 257 12.07 -19.95 60.96
CA HIS A 257 13.06 -20.91 60.46
C HIS A 257 12.89 -21.25 58.97
N MET A 258 12.49 -20.28 58.16
CA MET A 258 12.29 -20.45 56.72
C MET A 258 13.63 -20.59 55.97
N SER A 259 13.56 -21.14 54.76
CA SER A 259 14.71 -21.37 53.88
C SER A 259 14.50 -20.80 52.49
N VAL A 260 15.58 -20.39 51.83
CA VAL A 260 15.63 -20.03 50.41
C VAL A 260 16.59 -20.98 49.70
N ASP A 261 16.16 -21.61 48.61
CA ASP A 261 16.93 -22.63 47.87
C ASP A 261 17.59 -23.71 48.77
N GLY A 262 16.82 -24.22 49.75
CA GLY A 262 17.30 -25.22 50.71
C GLY A 262 18.23 -24.70 51.82
N GLN A 263 18.58 -23.41 51.83
CA GLN A 263 19.41 -22.79 52.86
C GLN A 263 18.56 -22.03 53.89
N VAL A 264 18.75 -22.31 55.18
CA VAL A 264 18.04 -21.58 56.26
C VAL A 264 18.43 -20.11 56.24
N ILE A 265 17.45 -19.23 56.35
CA ILE A 265 17.68 -17.79 56.35
C ILE A 265 18.33 -17.37 57.67
N THR A 266 19.58 -16.91 57.59
CA THR A 266 20.35 -16.41 58.74
C THR A 266 20.33 -14.87 58.80
N PRO A 267 20.64 -14.24 59.95
CA PRO A 267 20.82 -12.79 60.02
C PRO A 267 21.85 -12.25 59.02
N THR A 268 22.90 -13.02 58.73
CA THR A 268 23.92 -12.65 57.73
C THR A 268 23.33 -12.64 56.33
N LEU A 269 22.58 -13.68 55.94
CA LEU A 269 21.93 -13.77 54.64
C LEU A 269 20.88 -12.65 54.46
N ALA A 270 20.08 -12.39 55.51
CA ALA A 270 19.13 -11.28 55.53
C ALA A 270 19.83 -9.93 55.35
N LYS A 271 21.00 -9.72 55.98
CA LYS A 271 21.75 -8.48 55.81
C LYS A 271 22.30 -8.32 54.39
N GLN A 272 22.71 -9.41 53.74
CA GLN A 272 23.08 -9.39 52.32
C GLN A 272 21.88 -8.98 51.46
N ALA A 273 20.71 -9.58 51.69
CA ALA A 273 19.48 -9.24 50.98
C ALA A 273 19.04 -7.77 51.16
N GLU A 274 19.16 -7.22 52.38
CA GLU A 274 18.95 -5.78 52.63
C GLU A 274 19.90 -4.91 51.79
N ASN A 275 21.19 -5.27 51.73
CA ASN A 275 22.18 -4.49 50.99
C ASN A 275 21.92 -4.50 49.48
N VAL A 276 21.39 -5.59 48.92
CA VAL A 276 21.00 -5.64 47.50
C VAL A 276 19.93 -4.60 47.21
N MET A 277 18.83 -4.56 47.98
CA MET A 277 17.74 -3.59 47.76
C MET A 277 18.14 -2.16 48.12
N ALA A 278 19.00 -1.95 49.12
CA ALA A 278 19.52 -0.63 49.46
C ALA A 278 20.30 0.00 48.30
N ASN A 279 21.06 -0.81 47.57
CA ASN A 279 21.86 -0.38 46.42
C ASN A 279 21.09 -0.41 45.08
N THR A 280 19.87 -0.97 45.06
CA THR A 280 19.03 -1.01 43.85
C THR A 280 18.45 0.37 43.56
N VAL A 281 18.52 0.82 42.30
CA VAL A 281 17.83 2.01 41.82
C VAL A 281 16.44 1.59 41.35
N PHE A 282 15.40 2.27 41.83
CA PHE A 282 14.01 2.00 41.46
C PHE A 282 13.52 3.16 40.61
N GLU A 283 13.15 2.86 39.37
CA GLU A 283 12.60 3.84 38.44
C GLU A 283 11.10 3.58 38.25
N PRO A 284 10.28 4.62 38.07
CA PRO A 284 8.87 4.42 37.72
C PRO A 284 8.75 3.62 36.44
N TYR A 285 7.79 2.70 36.41
CA TYR A 285 7.44 1.97 35.20
C TYR A 285 7.12 2.94 34.07
N GLN A 286 7.81 2.81 32.94
CA GLN A 286 7.61 3.64 31.77
C GLN A 286 6.51 3.02 30.90
N HIS A 287 5.44 3.77 30.69
CA HIS A 287 4.40 3.39 29.75
C HIS A 287 4.84 3.70 28.32
N THR A 288 5.55 2.75 27.72
CA THR A 288 6.03 2.88 26.35
C THR A 288 4.96 2.39 25.37
N LYS A 289 4.66 3.20 24.36
CA LYS A 289 3.84 2.84 23.21
C LYS A 289 4.72 2.92 21.96
N LEU A 290 5.25 1.78 21.54
CA LEU A 290 6.02 1.67 20.30
C LEU A 290 5.05 1.65 19.10
N ALA A 291 5.48 2.16 17.94
CA ALA A 291 4.66 2.25 16.73
C ALA A 291 3.26 2.87 17.00
N PRO A 292 3.18 4.05 17.63
CA PRO A 292 1.94 4.53 18.23
C PRO A 292 0.81 4.73 17.21
N HIS A 293 1.15 5.11 15.98
CA HIS A 293 0.21 5.22 14.86
C HIS A 293 -0.38 3.88 14.44
N PHE A 294 0.46 2.84 14.33
CA PHE A 294 0.02 1.48 14.07
C PHE A 294 -0.88 0.97 15.19
N ILE A 295 -0.49 1.17 16.46
CA ILE A 295 -1.29 0.79 17.62
C ILE A 295 -2.67 1.44 17.58
N ASP A 296 -2.76 2.75 17.38
CA ASP A 296 -4.06 3.45 17.30
C ASP A 296 -4.96 2.93 16.17
N TRP A 297 -4.36 2.55 15.04
CA TRP A 297 -5.09 1.95 13.93
C TRP A 297 -5.61 0.54 14.27
N VAL A 298 -4.77 -0.34 14.82
CA VAL A 298 -5.19 -1.72 15.15
C VAL A 298 -6.15 -1.78 16.33
N LEU A 299 -6.13 -0.81 17.26
CA LEU A 299 -7.10 -0.73 18.36
C LEU A 299 -8.54 -0.75 17.86
N ASN A 300 -8.82 -0.08 16.73
CA ASN A 300 -10.15 -0.10 16.13
C ASN A 300 -10.52 -1.51 15.63
N GLN A 301 -9.60 -2.18 14.94
CA GLN A 301 -9.79 -3.55 14.45
C GLN A 301 -10.01 -4.53 15.62
N ILE A 302 -9.20 -4.42 16.68
CA ILE A 302 -9.29 -5.26 17.89
C ILE A 302 -10.67 -5.07 18.55
N ALA A 303 -11.06 -3.83 18.81
CA ALA A 303 -12.33 -3.53 19.46
C ALA A 303 -13.52 -4.05 18.63
N LEU A 304 -13.55 -3.81 17.32
CA LEU A 304 -14.63 -4.34 16.47
C LEU A 304 -14.65 -5.87 16.44
N GLN A 305 -13.48 -6.52 16.41
CA GLN A 305 -13.38 -7.98 16.42
C GLN A 305 -13.89 -8.59 17.74
N LEU A 306 -13.44 -8.05 18.88
CA LEU A 306 -13.85 -8.51 20.21
C LEU A 306 -15.35 -8.24 20.47
N GLY A 307 -15.84 -7.07 20.04
CA GLY A 307 -17.23 -6.66 20.21
C GLY A 307 -18.19 -7.24 19.18
N LYS A 308 -17.71 -8.07 18.24
CA LYS A 308 -18.51 -8.62 17.11
C LYS A 308 -19.26 -7.51 16.34
N GLY A 309 -18.58 -6.39 16.12
CA GLY A 309 -19.10 -5.18 15.47
C GLY A 309 -19.53 -4.06 16.42
N ASP A 310 -19.67 -4.31 17.73
CA ASP A 310 -19.90 -3.25 18.73
C ASP A 310 -18.58 -2.76 19.34
N TYR A 311 -18.12 -1.60 18.86
CA TYR A 311 -16.87 -0.99 19.31
C TYR A 311 -16.79 -0.77 20.82
N ALA A 312 -17.88 -0.30 21.46
CA ALA A 312 -17.83 0.06 22.89
C ALA A 312 -17.66 -1.17 23.78
N THR A 313 -18.40 -2.25 23.46
CA THR A 313 -18.27 -3.55 24.13
C THR A 313 -16.86 -4.12 23.93
N GLY A 314 -16.36 -4.08 22.69
CA GLY A 314 -15.02 -4.60 22.39
C GLY A 314 -13.89 -3.81 23.02
N LEU A 315 -14.01 -2.48 23.12
CA LEU A 315 -13.03 -1.65 23.82
C LEU A 315 -12.98 -1.99 25.31
N ASN A 316 -14.13 -2.22 25.95
CA ASN A 316 -14.16 -2.65 27.34
C ASN A 316 -13.49 -4.01 27.55
N LEU A 317 -13.71 -4.97 26.63
CA LEU A 317 -13.02 -6.26 26.64
C LEU A 317 -11.52 -6.11 26.41
N PHE A 318 -11.10 -5.20 25.52
CA PHE A 318 -9.70 -4.90 25.29
C PHE A 318 -9.02 -4.33 26.54
N GLU A 319 -9.61 -3.33 27.19
CA GLU A 319 -8.97 -2.64 28.34
C GLU A 319 -8.90 -3.48 29.63
N GLN A 320 -9.68 -4.56 29.73
CA GLN A 320 -9.86 -5.31 30.99
C GLN A 320 -9.70 -6.83 30.84
N GLY A 321 -9.59 -7.33 29.61
CA GLY A 321 -9.69 -8.76 29.30
C GLY A 321 -8.43 -9.58 29.52
N GLY A 322 -7.29 -8.97 29.85
CA GLY A 322 -6.03 -9.69 30.02
C GLY A 322 -5.56 -10.40 28.74
N LEU A 323 -5.75 -9.77 27.58
CA LEU A 323 -5.53 -10.41 26.29
C LEU A 323 -4.06 -10.36 25.89
N THR A 324 -3.62 -11.37 25.14
CA THR A 324 -2.32 -11.33 24.43
C THR A 324 -2.58 -11.23 22.94
N ILE A 325 -2.18 -10.10 22.34
CA ILE A 325 -2.45 -9.77 20.94
C ILE A 325 -1.14 -9.81 20.18
N ARG A 326 -1.06 -10.61 19.12
CA ARG A 326 0.05 -10.61 18.17
C ARG A 326 -0.36 -9.87 16.91
N THR A 327 0.47 -8.93 16.50
CA THR A 327 0.23 -8.07 15.34
C THR A 327 1.14 -8.43 14.18
N THR A 328 0.88 -7.81 13.04
CA THR A 328 1.66 -7.98 11.82
C THR A 328 2.96 -7.16 11.80
N LEU A 329 3.05 -6.14 12.66
CA LEU A 329 4.16 -5.19 12.72
C LEU A 329 5.49 -5.91 12.93
N ASP A 330 6.54 -5.46 12.25
CA ASP A 330 7.92 -5.79 12.55
C ASP A 330 8.61 -4.57 13.19
N SER A 331 8.97 -4.66 14.48
CA SER A 331 9.53 -3.51 15.19
C SER A 331 10.88 -3.04 14.64
N ASN A 332 11.67 -3.93 14.02
CA ASN A 332 12.95 -3.54 13.43
C ASN A 332 12.74 -2.74 12.15
N LEU A 333 11.73 -3.10 11.35
CA LEU A 333 11.34 -2.34 10.17
C LEU A 333 10.74 -0.99 10.56
N GLU A 334 9.83 -0.98 11.54
CA GLU A 334 9.19 0.25 12.02
C GLU A 334 10.23 1.26 12.52
N GLU A 335 11.18 0.82 13.35
CA GLU A 335 12.23 1.71 13.87
C GLU A 335 13.08 2.31 12.74
N TYR A 336 13.32 1.56 11.66
CA TYR A 336 14.00 2.10 10.49
C TYR A 336 13.13 3.11 9.73
N VAL A 337 11.83 2.85 9.60
CA VAL A 337 10.87 3.78 8.97
C VAL A 337 10.87 5.13 9.70
N GLU A 338 10.74 5.11 11.03
CA GLU A 338 10.77 6.33 11.86
C GLU A 338 12.08 7.11 11.67
N ARG A 339 13.23 6.41 11.63
CA ARG A 339 14.54 7.02 11.36
C ARG A 339 14.65 7.60 9.96
N ALA A 340 14.12 6.92 8.94
CA ALA A 340 14.17 7.39 7.57
C ALA A 340 13.37 8.69 7.40
N VAL A 341 12.17 8.75 8.01
CA VAL A 341 11.36 9.97 8.03
C VAL A 341 12.11 11.11 8.74
N ASP A 342 12.70 10.86 9.92
CA ASP A 342 13.45 11.87 10.66
C ASP A 342 14.70 12.36 9.90
N GLN A 343 15.50 11.43 9.37
CA GLN A 343 16.73 11.74 8.64
C GLN A 343 16.43 12.59 7.41
N HIS A 344 15.47 12.18 6.58
CA HIS A 344 15.18 12.90 5.34
C HIS A 344 14.54 14.27 5.57
N LEU A 345 13.78 14.48 6.66
CA LEU A 345 13.20 15.78 6.96
C LEU A 345 14.18 16.75 7.63
N ASN A 346 15.11 16.24 8.45
CA ASN A 346 15.99 17.06 9.29
C ASN A 346 17.43 17.21 8.78
N LYS A 347 17.93 16.29 7.94
CA LYS A 347 19.32 16.29 7.44
C LYS A 347 19.38 16.27 5.92
N PRO A 348 18.94 17.36 5.26
CA PRO A 348 18.84 17.43 3.80
C PRO A 348 20.21 17.30 3.09
N ASP A 349 21.30 17.77 3.68
CA ASP A 349 22.63 17.83 3.04
C ASP A 349 23.19 16.46 2.56
N TYR A 350 22.62 15.35 3.02
CA TYR A 350 22.97 13.98 2.64
C TYR A 350 22.18 13.45 1.42
N GLN A 351 21.32 14.27 0.81
CA GLN A 351 20.48 13.92 -0.33
C GLN A 351 21.04 14.45 -1.68
N TYR A 352 22.36 14.66 -1.79
CA TYR A 352 22.93 15.31 -2.98
C TYR A 352 22.84 14.42 -4.22
N TYR A 353 21.83 14.69 -5.04
CA TYR A 353 21.69 14.22 -6.42
C TYR A 353 21.79 15.42 -7.35
N PRO A 354 22.54 15.36 -8.47
CA PRO A 354 22.58 16.44 -9.44
C PRO A 354 21.24 16.55 -10.18
N LEU A 355 20.24 17.16 -9.54
CA LEU A 355 18.98 17.60 -10.14
C LEU A 355 19.23 18.84 -11.03
N SER A 356 20.12 18.69 -12.00
CA SER A 356 20.56 19.76 -12.89
C SER A 356 19.72 19.80 -14.16
N LEU A 357 18.40 20.01 -14.06
CA LEU A 357 17.60 20.45 -15.22
C LEU A 357 16.45 21.43 -14.89
N ARG A 358 15.96 21.54 -13.64
CA ARG A 358 14.78 22.39 -13.31
C ARG A 358 14.86 23.29 -12.06
N GLY A 359 15.89 23.16 -11.21
CA GLY A 359 16.00 23.97 -9.98
C GLY A 359 15.17 23.44 -8.79
N ASP A 360 14.79 22.16 -8.83
CA ASP A 360 14.04 21.48 -7.78
C ASP A 360 14.88 21.35 -6.49
N GLN A 361 14.21 21.36 -5.34
CA GLN A 361 14.85 21.33 -4.02
C GLN A 361 14.58 20.00 -3.31
N ILE A 362 15.58 19.51 -2.58
CA ILE A 362 15.54 18.28 -1.77
C ILE A 362 14.66 18.41 -0.53
N LEU A 363 14.19 17.29 0.02
CA LEU A 363 13.28 17.27 1.16
C LEU A 363 13.90 17.97 2.38
N SER A 364 13.24 19.02 2.88
CA SER A 364 13.73 19.80 4.03
C SER A 364 12.60 20.56 4.73
N LYS A 365 12.70 20.68 6.05
CA LYS A 365 11.83 21.57 6.85
C LYS A 365 11.88 23.04 6.42
N THR A 366 12.98 23.50 5.80
CA THR A 366 13.09 24.87 5.27
C THR A 366 12.17 25.14 4.08
N LEU A 367 11.71 24.08 3.41
CA LEU A 367 10.75 24.13 2.31
C LEU A 367 9.30 24.02 2.80
N ASN A 368 9.08 24.20 4.11
CA ASN A 368 7.79 24.08 4.78
C ASN A 368 7.17 22.69 4.61
N ILE A 369 7.94 21.65 4.96
CA ILE A 369 7.47 20.26 5.03
C ILE A 369 7.79 19.76 6.43
N HIS A 370 6.77 19.41 7.20
CA HIS A 370 6.95 19.11 8.63
C HIS A 370 6.51 17.70 9.02
N SER A 371 5.77 17.00 8.17
CA SER A 371 5.22 15.67 8.45
C SER A 371 5.45 14.68 7.32
N GLY A 372 5.34 13.40 7.66
CA GLY A 372 5.42 12.26 6.74
C GLY A 372 4.58 11.10 7.26
N ALA A 373 4.07 10.29 6.35
CA ALA A 373 3.37 9.05 6.65
C ALA A 373 3.90 7.92 5.77
N VAL A 374 3.99 6.72 6.32
CA VAL A 374 4.55 5.56 5.64
C VAL A 374 3.65 4.35 5.93
N VAL A 375 3.44 3.52 4.93
CA VAL A 375 2.80 2.21 5.07
C VAL A 375 3.65 1.20 4.31
N VAL A 376 4.08 0.15 5.00
CA VAL A 376 4.71 -1.03 4.39
C VAL A 376 3.78 -2.22 4.52
N MET A 377 3.46 -2.89 3.42
CA MET A 377 2.48 -3.97 3.35
C MET A 377 3.07 -5.17 2.62
N ASP A 378 2.90 -6.37 3.18
CA ASP A 378 3.16 -7.63 2.47
C ASP A 378 2.14 -7.78 1.33
N ALA A 379 2.64 -7.94 0.11
CA ALA A 379 1.83 -7.96 -1.09
C ALA A 379 0.97 -9.21 -1.23
N LYS A 380 1.30 -10.32 -0.56
CA LYS A 380 0.59 -11.61 -0.68
C LYS A 380 -0.38 -11.83 0.46
N THR A 381 -0.03 -11.39 1.66
CA THR A 381 -0.83 -11.67 2.87
C THR A 381 -1.64 -10.47 3.33
N GLY A 382 -1.35 -9.27 2.82
CA GLY A 382 -1.95 -8.02 3.25
C GLY A 382 -1.53 -7.56 4.65
N GLU A 383 -0.56 -8.23 5.26
CA GLU A 383 0.01 -7.84 6.56
C GLU A 383 0.63 -6.45 6.48
N VAL A 384 0.21 -5.52 7.34
CA VAL A 384 0.87 -4.22 7.48
C VAL A 384 2.08 -4.37 8.40
N LEU A 385 3.28 -4.25 7.84
CA LEU A 385 4.55 -4.56 8.49
C LEU A 385 5.15 -3.35 9.23
N ALA A 386 4.83 -2.14 8.78
CA ALA A 386 5.23 -0.87 9.39
C ALA A 386 4.20 0.23 9.04
N MET A 387 3.92 1.15 9.97
CA MET A 387 2.99 2.26 9.74
C MET A 387 3.31 3.51 10.59
N ASP A 388 3.76 4.55 9.90
CA ASP A 388 3.84 5.91 10.44
C ASP A 388 2.71 6.79 9.92
N GLY A 389 2.09 7.54 10.83
CA GLY A 389 1.07 8.53 10.51
C GLY A 389 1.55 9.98 10.60
N SER A 390 2.75 10.24 11.09
CA SER A 390 3.33 11.59 11.18
C SER A 390 4.84 11.49 11.35
N ALA A 391 5.59 12.57 11.14
CA ALA A 391 7.03 12.56 11.40
C ALA A 391 7.44 12.44 12.88
N ASP A 392 6.56 12.80 13.81
CA ASP A 392 6.79 12.66 15.26
C ASP A 392 5.44 12.62 15.98
N TYR A 393 5.06 11.45 16.48
CA TYR A 393 3.77 11.22 17.15
C TYR A 393 3.54 12.13 18.36
N PHE A 394 4.61 12.47 19.09
CA PHE A 394 4.54 13.29 20.31
C PHE A 394 4.60 14.79 20.03
N SER A 395 4.76 15.19 18.76
CA SER A 395 4.86 16.59 18.40
C SER A 395 3.54 17.34 18.59
N ALA A 396 3.58 18.38 19.42
CA ALA A 396 2.48 19.34 19.55
C ALA A 396 2.43 20.34 18.37
N ASN A 397 3.38 20.32 17.44
CA ASN A 397 3.40 21.23 16.30
C ASN A 397 2.25 20.87 15.33
N PRO A 398 1.29 21.79 15.06
CA PRO A 398 0.17 21.51 14.16
C PRO A 398 0.59 21.15 12.73
N ALA A 399 1.78 21.57 12.28
CA ALA A 399 2.29 21.22 10.96
C ALA A 399 2.76 19.76 10.87
N VAL A 400 3.28 19.21 11.99
CA VAL A 400 3.57 17.77 12.12
C VAL A 400 2.26 17.01 12.33
N GLY A 401 1.40 17.54 13.22
CA GLY A 401 0.15 16.91 13.62
C GLY A 401 0.38 15.53 14.20
N GLY A 402 1.22 15.42 15.25
CA GLY A 402 1.81 14.16 15.69
C GLY A 402 0.82 13.01 15.90
N GLN A 403 -0.26 13.22 16.64
CA GLN A 403 -1.25 12.17 16.89
C GLN A 403 -2.25 11.94 15.75
N TYR A 404 -2.20 12.76 14.69
CA TYR A 404 -3.08 12.59 13.55
C TYR A 404 -2.46 11.58 12.59
N ASN A 405 -3.11 10.43 12.43
CA ASN A 405 -2.60 9.37 11.58
C ASN A 405 -2.82 9.70 10.07
N MET A 406 -1.78 10.27 9.43
CA MET A 406 -1.72 10.56 8.00
C MET A 406 -1.66 9.29 7.12
N ALA A 407 -1.46 8.09 7.67
CA ALA A 407 -1.55 6.84 6.91
C ALA A 407 -2.99 6.31 6.84
N ALA A 408 -3.66 6.21 7.99
CA ALA A 408 -4.99 5.61 8.15
C ALA A 408 -5.88 6.46 9.09
N PRO A 409 -6.52 7.52 8.58
CA PRO A 409 -7.36 8.39 9.39
C PRO A 409 -8.66 7.66 9.77
N PRO A 410 -9.26 7.94 10.92
CA PRO A 410 -10.54 7.34 11.30
C PRO A 410 -11.62 7.60 10.24
N ALA A 411 -12.44 6.58 9.97
CA ALA A 411 -13.55 6.69 9.01
C ALA A 411 -14.53 7.79 9.43
N GLY A 412 -15.01 8.58 8.46
CA GLY A 412 -15.96 9.68 8.72
C GLY A 412 -15.35 10.94 9.33
N THR A 413 -14.02 11.02 9.47
CA THR A 413 -13.36 12.29 9.77
C THR A 413 -13.66 13.31 8.67
N PRO A 414 -14.06 14.55 9.00
CA PRO A 414 -14.22 15.62 8.00
C PRO A 414 -12.96 15.73 7.16
N LYS A 415 -13.09 16.10 5.87
CA LYS A 415 -11.94 16.39 5.00
C LYS A 415 -10.92 17.24 5.78
N HIS A 416 -9.80 16.63 6.14
CA HIS A 416 -8.76 17.33 6.88
C HIS A 416 -8.23 18.49 6.01
N PRO A 417 -7.84 19.64 6.59
CA PRO A 417 -7.28 20.75 5.82
C PRO A 417 -6.13 20.32 4.93
N SER A 418 -5.32 19.34 5.37
CA SER A 418 -4.42 18.59 4.50
C SER A 418 -5.22 17.65 3.62
N GLY A 419 -5.56 18.13 2.43
CA GLY A 419 -5.98 17.22 1.37
C GLY A 419 -4.89 16.14 1.19
N ARG A 420 -5.31 14.89 1.00
CA ARG A 420 -4.45 13.80 0.50
C ARG A 420 -4.84 13.49 -0.95
N PRO A 421 -4.83 14.47 -1.87
CA PRO A 421 -5.01 14.17 -3.27
C PRO A 421 -3.86 13.25 -3.71
N PRO A 422 -4.14 12.01 -4.11
CA PRO A 422 -3.12 11.12 -4.64
C PRO A 422 -2.48 11.66 -5.94
N GLY A 423 -3.12 12.63 -6.62
CA GLY A 423 -2.65 13.16 -7.90
C GLY A 423 -2.40 12.05 -8.91
N THR A 424 -1.27 12.09 -9.62
CA THR A 424 -0.90 11.06 -10.61
C THR A 424 -0.66 9.66 -10.05
N THR A 425 -0.62 9.47 -8.73
CA THR A 425 -0.62 8.13 -8.14
C THR A 425 -1.97 7.42 -8.31
N MET A 426 -3.04 8.10 -8.76
CA MET A 426 -4.29 7.47 -9.20
C MET A 426 -4.22 6.80 -10.56
N LEU A 427 -3.25 7.16 -11.42
CA LEU A 427 -3.26 6.67 -12.80
C LEU A 427 -3.21 5.15 -12.93
N PRO A 428 -2.43 4.39 -12.13
CA PRO A 428 -2.50 2.94 -12.15
C PRO A 428 -3.89 2.38 -11.79
N ILE A 429 -4.62 3.06 -10.91
CA ILE A 429 -6.02 2.72 -10.56
C ILE A 429 -6.94 2.99 -11.74
N ASP A 430 -6.79 4.13 -12.43
CA ASP A 430 -7.57 4.45 -13.62
C ASP A 430 -7.35 3.44 -14.76
N TYR A 431 -6.10 2.98 -14.91
CA TYR A 431 -5.74 1.93 -15.87
C TYR A 431 -6.33 0.57 -15.50
N MET A 432 -6.26 0.17 -14.22
CA MET A 432 -6.92 -1.05 -13.74
C MET A 432 -8.42 -1.01 -14.01
N ALA A 433 -9.08 0.13 -13.75
CA ALA A 433 -10.49 0.29 -14.02
C ALA A 433 -10.79 0.11 -15.51
N THR A 434 -10.05 0.84 -16.36
CA THR A 434 -10.26 0.87 -17.81
C THR A 434 -10.00 -0.49 -18.47
N TYR A 435 -8.82 -1.08 -18.24
CA TYR A 435 -8.47 -2.37 -18.86
C TYR A 435 -9.20 -3.54 -18.20
N GLY A 436 -9.48 -3.48 -16.90
CA GLY A 436 -10.25 -4.51 -16.19
C GLY A 436 -11.64 -4.72 -16.79
N GLN A 437 -12.38 -3.64 -17.10
CA GLN A 437 -13.66 -3.75 -17.79
C GLN A 437 -13.54 -4.35 -19.20
N GLN A 438 -12.49 -3.99 -19.93
CA GLN A 438 -12.32 -4.44 -21.31
C GLN A 438 -11.99 -5.93 -21.41
N PHE A 439 -11.11 -6.46 -20.57
CA PHE A 439 -10.79 -7.89 -20.57
C PHE A 439 -11.98 -8.77 -20.13
N SER A 440 -12.97 -8.20 -19.42
CA SER A 440 -14.23 -8.88 -19.09
C SER A 440 -15.22 -8.90 -20.27
N SER A 441 -15.02 -8.06 -21.29
CA SER A 441 -15.81 -7.99 -22.53
C SER A 441 -15.03 -8.58 -23.71
N THR A 442 -15.65 -9.28 -24.65
CA THR A 442 -14.97 -9.95 -25.78
C THR A 442 -14.46 -8.97 -26.88
N VAL A 443 -13.94 -7.79 -26.53
CA VAL A 443 -13.56 -6.71 -27.46
C VAL A 443 -12.08 -6.31 -27.30
N ALA A 444 -11.40 -6.24 -28.44
CA ALA A 444 -9.96 -6.05 -28.63
C ALA A 444 -9.34 -4.85 -27.89
N THR A 445 -8.15 -5.10 -27.32
CA THR A 445 -7.25 -4.23 -26.53
C THR A 445 -6.58 -3.09 -27.31
N SER A 446 -7.04 -2.73 -28.51
CA SER A 446 -6.33 -1.78 -29.41
C SER A 446 -6.78 -0.32 -29.30
N LYS A 447 -7.49 0.07 -28.23
CA LYS A 447 -8.14 1.41 -28.11
C LYS A 447 -7.49 2.36 -27.10
N PHE A 448 -6.46 1.95 -26.37
CA PHE A 448 -5.88 2.76 -25.27
C PHE A 448 -4.38 2.98 -25.45
N PRO A 449 -3.87 4.16 -25.06
CA PRO A 449 -2.43 4.46 -25.13
C PRO A 449 -1.63 3.48 -24.27
N PRO A 450 -0.36 3.18 -24.63
CA PRO A 450 0.52 2.37 -23.80
C PRO A 450 0.57 2.87 -22.34
N VAL A 451 0.74 1.95 -21.38
CA VAL A 451 1.06 2.36 -20.01
C VAL A 451 2.46 2.95 -20.02
N PHE A 452 2.55 4.27 -19.93
CA PHE A 452 3.82 4.97 -19.83
C PHE A 452 4.10 5.30 -18.36
N PRO A 453 5.36 5.17 -17.88
CA PRO A 453 5.82 6.02 -16.79
C PRO A 453 5.83 7.45 -17.34
N MET A 454 4.80 8.25 -16.99
CA MET A 454 4.50 9.46 -17.77
C MET A 454 5.46 10.61 -17.49
N ASN A 455 5.82 11.27 -18.60
CA ASN A 455 6.95 12.16 -18.76
C ASN A 455 6.64 13.66 -18.70
N GLN A 456 5.38 14.12 -18.63
CA GLN A 456 5.08 15.55 -18.47
C GLN A 456 3.74 15.83 -17.77
N ARG A 457 3.76 16.82 -16.86
CA ARG A 457 2.67 17.36 -16.04
C ARG A 457 1.35 17.69 -16.78
N THR A 458 1.38 17.89 -18.09
CA THR A 458 0.21 18.19 -18.95
C THR A 458 -0.40 16.94 -19.60
N SER A 459 0.37 15.85 -19.77
CA SER A 459 -0.10 14.61 -20.41
C SER A 459 -0.77 13.65 -19.44
N ALA A 460 -0.34 13.62 -18.18
CA ALA A 460 -0.87 12.74 -17.12
C ALA A 460 -2.32 13.08 -16.72
N ASN A 461 -2.60 14.36 -16.41
CA ASN A 461 -3.95 14.82 -16.08
C ASN A 461 -4.91 14.70 -17.27
N SER A 462 -4.45 15.00 -18.49
CA SER A 462 -5.28 14.82 -19.68
C SER A 462 -5.54 13.34 -20.00
N LEU A 463 -4.64 12.43 -19.63
CA LEU A 463 -4.86 10.99 -19.72
C LEU A 463 -5.87 10.50 -18.68
N GLY A 464 -5.70 10.82 -17.40
CA GLY A 464 -6.64 10.44 -16.34
C GLY A 464 -8.08 10.90 -16.64
N ALA A 465 -8.24 12.14 -17.13
CA ALA A 465 -9.54 12.63 -17.58
C ALA A 465 -10.12 11.86 -18.78
N LYS A 466 -9.28 11.43 -19.74
CA LYS A 466 -9.71 10.61 -20.88
C LYS A 466 -10.14 9.21 -20.44
N LEU A 467 -9.37 8.57 -19.56
CA LEU A 467 -9.71 7.27 -18.98
C LEU A 467 -11.03 7.35 -18.21
N ALA A 468 -11.19 8.37 -17.35
CA ALA A 468 -12.41 8.62 -16.59
C ALA A 468 -13.64 8.86 -17.47
N THR A 469 -13.48 9.61 -18.56
CA THR A 469 -14.57 9.86 -19.53
C THR A 469 -14.95 8.57 -20.26
N TYR A 470 -13.98 7.71 -20.54
CA TYR A 470 -14.22 6.45 -21.24
C TYR A 470 -14.94 5.42 -20.38
N ILE A 471 -14.48 5.22 -19.14
CA ILE A 471 -15.05 4.23 -18.22
C ILE A 471 -16.35 4.70 -17.52
N GLY A 472 -16.54 6.01 -17.43
CA GLY A 472 -17.64 6.62 -16.68
C GLY A 472 -17.46 6.55 -15.17
N SER A 473 -18.23 7.38 -14.45
CA SER A 473 -18.17 7.49 -12.99
C SER A 473 -18.47 6.18 -12.26
N ASP A 474 -19.42 5.39 -12.78
CA ASP A 474 -19.87 4.15 -12.13
C ASP A 474 -18.84 3.04 -12.25
N GLY A 475 -18.18 2.95 -13.41
CA GLY A 475 -17.08 2.00 -13.62
C GLY A 475 -15.88 2.33 -12.73
N MET A 476 -15.52 3.62 -12.64
CA MET A 476 -14.46 4.09 -11.75
C MET A 476 -14.78 3.79 -10.27
N ARG A 477 -16.00 4.10 -9.83
CA ARG A 477 -16.46 3.82 -8.46
C ARG A 477 -16.40 2.34 -8.14
N THR A 478 -16.89 1.49 -9.04
CA THR A 478 -16.93 0.04 -8.84
C THR A 478 -15.53 -0.53 -8.70
N THR A 479 -14.60 -0.15 -9.59
CA THR A 479 -13.21 -0.60 -9.48
C THR A 479 -12.56 -0.10 -8.20
N ALA A 480 -12.69 1.19 -7.87
CA ALA A 480 -12.11 1.74 -6.65
C ALA A 480 -12.64 1.04 -5.38
N GLN A 481 -13.94 0.73 -5.32
CA GLN A 481 -14.51 -0.06 -4.22
C GLN A 481 -13.94 -1.49 -4.14
N ASN A 482 -13.76 -2.15 -5.29
CA ASN A 482 -13.15 -3.49 -5.35
C ASN A 482 -11.67 -3.47 -4.93
N LEU A 483 -10.99 -2.33 -5.08
CA LEU A 483 -9.63 -2.10 -4.59
C LEU A 483 -9.58 -1.70 -3.10
N GLY A 484 -10.72 -1.68 -2.40
CA GLY A 484 -10.79 -1.28 -0.99
C GLY A 484 -10.76 0.24 -0.75
N ILE A 485 -10.91 1.06 -1.79
CA ILE A 485 -10.94 2.52 -1.66
C ILE A 485 -12.36 2.97 -1.28
N THR A 486 -12.45 3.82 -0.27
CA THR A 486 -13.70 4.48 0.10
C THR A 486 -13.99 5.62 -0.88
N VAL A 487 -15.07 5.49 -1.66
CA VAL A 487 -15.37 6.42 -2.76
C VAL A 487 -16.47 7.42 -2.37
N PRO A 488 -16.25 8.74 -2.53
CA PRO A 488 -17.28 9.76 -2.29
C PRO A 488 -18.52 9.60 -3.21
N ASP A 489 -19.69 10.06 -2.76
CA ASP A 489 -20.94 9.96 -3.52
C ASP A 489 -20.90 10.67 -4.89
N ASN A 490 -20.03 11.67 -5.07
CA ASN A 490 -19.86 12.45 -6.30
C ASN A 490 -18.62 12.06 -7.14
N ALA A 491 -18.07 10.84 -6.96
CA ALA A 491 -16.90 10.41 -7.71
C ALA A 491 -17.11 10.47 -9.23
N GLY A 492 -16.22 11.17 -9.92
CA GLY A 492 -16.22 11.44 -11.36
C GLY A 492 -14.82 11.84 -11.84
N VAL A 493 -14.71 12.66 -12.88
CA VAL A 493 -13.41 13.13 -13.41
C VAL A 493 -12.46 13.68 -12.31
N PRO A 494 -12.91 14.47 -11.32
CA PRO A 494 -12.03 14.94 -10.23
C PRO A 494 -11.40 13.81 -9.40
N PHE A 495 -12.12 12.71 -9.19
CA PHE A 495 -11.61 11.55 -8.45
C PHE A 495 -10.52 10.82 -9.26
N ALA A 496 -10.73 10.62 -10.56
CA ALA A 496 -9.73 10.02 -11.46
C ALA A 496 -8.47 10.89 -11.60
N LEU A 497 -8.63 12.22 -11.58
CA LEU A 497 -7.50 13.14 -11.52
C LEU A 497 -6.75 13.12 -10.17
N GLY A 498 -7.23 12.34 -9.20
CA GLY A 498 -6.64 12.26 -7.87
C GLY A 498 -6.75 13.53 -7.07
N THR A 499 -7.76 14.37 -7.34
CA THR A 499 -8.01 15.64 -6.61
C THR A 499 -8.85 15.43 -5.34
N GLU A 500 -9.36 14.21 -5.13
CA GLU A 500 -10.12 13.81 -3.95
C GLU A 500 -9.23 13.06 -2.96
N ASN A 501 -9.50 13.20 -1.66
CA ASN A 501 -8.68 12.59 -0.62
C ASN A 501 -8.84 11.07 -0.60
N VAL A 502 -7.72 10.35 -0.64
CA VAL A 502 -7.68 8.90 -0.42
C VAL A 502 -6.66 8.59 0.71
N PRO A 503 -7.03 7.79 1.73
CA PRO A 503 -6.07 7.35 2.73
C PRO A 503 -4.86 6.63 2.13
N LEU A 504 -3.66 6.88 2.66
CA LEU A 504 -2.43 6.26 2.15
C LEU A 504 -2.51 4.74 2.24
N LEU A 505 -3.04 4.20 3.34
CA LEU A 505 -3.27 2.76 3.49
C LEU A 505 -4.16 2.17 2.39
N GLN A 506 -5.20 2.90 1.94
CA GLN A 506 -6.07 2.44 0.85
C GLN A 506 -5.37 2.53 -0.50
N MET A 507 -4.55 3.56 -0.72
CA MET A 507 -3.72 3.65 -1.93
C MET A 507 -2.68 2.53 -1.98
N THR A 508 -2.00 2.24 -0.86
CA THR A 508 -1.06 1.12 -0.74
C THR A 508 -1.77 -0.21 -1.01
N GLY A 509 -2.95 -0.44 -0.44
CA GLY A 509 -3.78 -1.62 -0.72
C GLY A 509 -4.22 -1.72 -2.19
N ALA A 510 -4.50 -0.61 -2.86
CA ALA A 510 -4.80 -0.61 -4.28
C ALA A 510 -3.58 -1.00 -5.15
N TYR A 511 -2.37 -0.60 -4.75
CA TYR A 511 -1.14 -1.01 -5.44
C TYR A 511 -0.74 -2.45 -5.14
N GLN A 512 -1.16 -3.02 -4.00
CA GLN A 512 -0.98 -4.45 -3.70
C GLN A 512 -1.62 -5.34 -4.77
N VAL A 513 -2.74 -4.92 -5.34
CA VAL A 513 -3.39 -5.64 -6.44
C VAL A 513 -2.46 -5.81 -7.65
N LEU A 514 -1.63 -4.81 -7.94
CA LEU A 514 -0.64 -4.88 -9.03
C LEU A 514 0.53 -5.80 -8.68
N ALA A 515 0.93 -5.83 -7.41
CA ALA A 515 1.97 -6.71 -6.89
C ALA A 515 1.55 -8.19 -6.83
N ASP A 516 0.24 -8.46 -6.79
CA ASP A 516 -0.33 -9.80 -6.66
C ASP A 516 -1.25 -10.23 -7.80
N ASN A 517 -0.83 -9.98 -9.04
CA ASN A 517 -1.50 -10.52 -10.24
C ASN A 517 -3.00 -10.20 -10.33
N GLY A 518 -3.40 -9.04 -9.80
CA GLY A 518 -4.77 -8.54 -9.83
C GLY A 518 -5.65 -9.02 -8.68
N GLN A 519 -5.06 -9.68 -7.68
CA GLN A 519 -5.73 -10.15 -6.47
C GLN A 519 -5.61 -9.10 -5.36
N HIS A 520 -6.76 -8.67 -4.85
CA HIS A 520 -6.84 -7.79 -3.69
C HIS A 520 -6.89 -8.60 -2.41
N VAL A 521 -5.96 -8.29 -1.51
CA VAL A 521 -5.92 -8.76 -0.14
C VAL A 521 -6.04 -7.54 0.79
N PRO A 522 -7.12 -7.43 1.58
CA PRO A 522 -7.32 -6.29 2.47
C PRO A 522 -6.16 -6.12 3.48
N PRO A 523 -5.78 -4.88 3.82
CA PRO A 523 -4.78 -4.63 4.85
C PRO A 523 -5.21 -5.17 6.22
N VAL A 524 -4.33 -5.92 6.87
CA VAL A 524 -4.56 -6.52 8.19
C VAL A 524 -3.43 -6.14 9.17
N GLY A 525 -3.80 -5.79 10.40
CA GLY A 525 -2.86 -5.45 11.47
C GLY A 525 -2.74 -6.51 12.57
N ILE A 526 -3.65 -7.48 12.61
CA ILE A 526 -3.78 -8.46 13.70
C ILE A 526 -3.54 -9.87 13.15
N LEU A 527 -2.64 -10.62 13.77
CA LEU A 527 -2.43 -12.04 13.50
C LEU A 527 -3.24 -12.91 14.45
N ASP A 528 -3.09 -12.68 15.76
CA ASP A 528 -3.74 -13.50 16.77
C ASP A 528 -4.25 -12.68 17.96
N ILE A 529 -5.37 -13.10 18.55
CA ILE A 529 -5.86 -12.61 19.84
C ILE A 529 -6.07 -13.82 20.75
N TYR A 530 -5.32 -13.89 21.85
CA TYR A 530 -5.46 -14.95 22.85
C TYR A 530 -6.10 -14.42 24.13
N ASP A 531 -6.96 -15.22 24.74
CA ASP A 531 -7.41 -15.00 26.12
C ASP A 531 -6.36 -15.49 27.14
N GLN A 532 -6.61 -15.21 28.42
CA GLN A 532 -5.74 -15.61 29.53
C GLN A 532 -5.59 -17.14 29.67
N ALA A 533 -6.56 -17.92 29.19
CA ALA A 533 -6.49 -19.39 29.20
C ALA A 533 -5.67 -19.95 28.02
N GLY A 534 -5.22 -19.08 27.11
CA GLY A 534 -4.49 -19.45 25.90
C GLY A 534 -5.42 -19.88 24.76
N HIS A 535 -6.73 -19.64 24.85
CA HIS A 535 -7.62 -19.88 23.72
C HIS A 535 -7.45 -18.76 22.69
N ASN A 536 -7.29 -19.15 21.44
CA ASN A 536 -7.22 -18.22 20.33
C ASN A 536 -8.65 -17.75 19.96
N LEU A 537 -8.95 -16.48 20.21
CA LEU A 537 -10.22 -15.81 19.93
C LEU A 537 -10.32 -15.31 18.47
N TYR A 538 -9.17 -15.06 17.83
CA TYR A 538 -9.08 -14.61 16.45
C TYR A 538 -7.72 -15.01 15.87
N HIS A 539 -7.73 -15.66 14.70
CA HIS A 539 -6.53 -16.05 13.98
C HIS A 539 -6.64 -15.62 12.51
N TYR A 540 -5.62 -14.92 12.02
CA TYR A 540 -5.45 -14.62 10.61
C TYR A 540 -4.56 -15.68 9.95
N ASN A 541 -5.13 -16.47 9.03
CA ASN A 541 -4.39 -17.50 8.31
C ASN A 541 -3.67 -16.88 7.10
N THR A 542 -2.39 -16.56 7.26
CA THR A 542 -1.55 -16.01 6.19
C THR A 542 -1.36 -16.95 4.99
N GLY A 543 -1.58 -18.27 5.18
CA GLY A 543 -1.55 -19.24 4.08
C GLY A 543 -2.82 -19.28 3.23
N GLN A 544 -3.91 -18.64 3.69
CA GLN A 544 -5.18 -18.53 2.99
C GLN A 544 -5.82 -17.15 3.23
N PRO A 545 -5.19 -16.07 2.74
CA PRO A 545 -5.71 -14.72 2.91
C PRO A 545 -7.07 -14.56 2.20
N PRO A 546 -7.93 -13.62 2.64
CA PRO A 546 -9.20 -13.33 2.00
C PRO A 546 -8.96 -12.57 0.69
N VAL A 547 -8.85 -13.34 -0.39
CA VAL A 547 -8.54 -12.83 -1.73
C VAL A 547 -9.82 -12.47 -2.51
N THR A 548 -9.77 -11.35 -3.23
CA THR A 548 -10.75 -11.01 -4.28
C THR A 548 -10.02 -10.68 -5.59
N GLN A 549 -10.35 -11.35 -6.69
CA GLN A 549 -9.81 -10.98 -8.01
C GLN A 549 -10.46 -9.69 -8.51
N VAL A 550 -9.68 -8.63 -8.70
CA VAL A 550 -10.17 -7.32 -9.15
C VAL A 550 -9.98 -7.15 -10.66
N VAL A 551 -8.80 -7.50 -11.17
CA VAL A 551 -8.47 -7.44 -12.61
C VAL A 551 -7.68 -8.70 -13.00
N PRO A 552 -7.68 -9.16 -14.26
CA PRO A 552 -6.83 -10.28 -14.68
C PRO A 552 -5.34 -9.95 -14.57
N ALA A 553 -4.49 -10.95 -14.37
CA ALA A 553 -3.03 -10.80 -14.29
C ALA A 553 -2.41 -10.10 -15.52
N GLN A 554 -3.02 -10.25 -16.70
CA GLN A 554 -2.55 -9.57 -17.92
C GLN A 554 -2.68 -8.04 -17.83
N VAL A 555 -3.68 -7.54 -17.09
CA VAL A 555 -3.85 -6.11 -16.84
C VAL A 555 -2.75 -5.62 -15.90
N THR A 556 -2.42 -6.40 -14.87
CA THR A 556 -1.33 -6.04 -13.96
C THR A 556 0.02 -6.09 -14.67
N ASP A 557 0.27 -7.10 -15.50
CA ASP A 557 1.49 -7.22 -16.30
C ASP A 557 1.71 -5.99 -17.20
N LEU A 558 0.64 -5.54 -17.88
CA LEU A 558 0.69 -4.34 -18.72
C LEU A 558 1.06 -3.10 -17.89
N ILE A 559 0.42 -2.91 -16.74
CA ILE A 559 0.64 -1.72 -15.91
C ILE A 559 2.04 -1.74 -15.30
N THR A 560 2.43 -2.87 -14.70
CA THR A 560 3.73 -3.09 -14.09
C THR A 560 4.85 -2.93 -15.11
N SER A 561 4.68 -3.39 -16.36
CA SER A 561 5.71 -3.23 -17.41
C SER A 561 6.07 -1.77 -17.70
N GLY A 562 5.10 -0.86 -17.59
CA GLY A 562 5.34 0.58 -17.67
C GLY A 562 5.96 1.13 -16.39
N LEU A 563 5.49 0.67 -15.23
CA LEU A 563 5.94 1.14 -13.92
C LEU A 563 7.32 0.64 -13.50
N ILE A 564 7.96 -0.30 -14.20
CA ILE A 564 9.35 -0.75 -13.97
C ILE A 564 10.34 -0.20 -15.02
N ASN A 565 9.86 0.55 -16.02
CA ASN A 565 10.68 0.99 -17.14
C ASN A 565 11.50 2.25 -16.80
N GLU A 566 12.63 2.04 -16.12
CA GLU A 566 13.59 3.11 -15.77
C GLU A 566 14.18 3.84 -16.99
N PRO A 567 14.56 3.19 -18.11
CA PRO A 567 14.98 3.93 -19.31
C PRO A 567 13.91 4.90 -19.82
N GLY A 568 12.62 4.54 -19.70
CA GLY A 568 11.50 5.41 -20.03
C GLY A 568 11.35 6.63 -19.11
N ARG A 569 12.01 6.63 -17.95
CA ARG A 569 11.97 7.69 -16.94
C ARG A 569 13.11 8.71 -17.08
N GLN A 570 14.18 8.38 -17.82
CA GLN A 570 15.39 9.20 -17.93
C GLN A 570 15.15 10.62 -18.45
N ASP A 571 14.28 10.79 -19.45
CA ASP A 571 13.95 12.12 -19.98
C ASP A 571 13.30 13.05 -18.94
N THR A 572 12.72 12.49 -17.88
CA THR A 572 11.97 13.23 -16.85
C THR A 572 12.80 13.44 -15.59
N PHE A 573 13.49 12.40 -15.15
CA PHE A 573 14.21 12.39 -13.87
C PHE A 573 15.73 12.39 -14.03
N GLY A 574 16.26 12.29 -15.25
CA GLY A 574 17.67 12.10 -15.54
C GLY A 574 18.10 10.64 -15.50
N ASP A 575 19.38 10.37 -15.77
CA ASP A 575 19.95 9.01 -15.77
C ASP A 575 20.08 8.42 -14.35
N ASP A 576 19.88 9.24 -13.32
CA ASP A 576 20.13 8.95 -11.91
C ASP A 576 19.10 9.68 -11.03
N HIS A 577 18.16 8.93 -10.43
CA HIS A 577 17.06 9.48 -9.62
C HIS A 577 16.56 8.49 -8.57
N GLN A 578 15.89 8.98 -7.52
CA GLN A 578 15.41 8.19 -6.36
C GLN A 578 14.26 7.21 -6.63
N LEU A 579 13.82 7.05 -7.89
CA LEU A 579 12.91 5.95 -8.28
C LEU A 579 13.67 4.79 -8.93
N SER A 580 14.95 5.00 -9.25
CA SER A 580 15.81 4.02 -9.90
C SER A 580 16.56 3.20 -8.86
N PHE A 581 16.70 1.90 -9.12
CA PHE A 581 17.50 0.97 -8.32
C PHE A 581 18.82 0.63 -9.01
N ALA A 582 19.36 1.58 -9.78
CA ALA A 582 20.63 1.45 -10.48
C ALA A 582 21.83 1.38 -9.53
N ASP A 583 21.69 1.91 -8.31
CA ASP A 583 22.59 1.76 -7.18
C ASP A 583 22.73 0.29 -6.73
N GLN A 584 21.64 -0.48 -6.80
CA GLN A 584 21.62 -1.91 -6.50
C GLN A 584 21.97 -2.78 -7.71
N ASP A 585 21.53 -2.38 -8.90
CA ASP A 585 21.84 -3.02 -10.17
C ASP A 585 21.91 -2.01 -11.30
N PRO A 586 23.13 -1.64 -11.73
CA PRO A 586 23.34 -0.66 -12.79
C PRO A 586 22.63 -0.99 -14.11
N THR A 587 22.25 -2.26 -14.34
CA THR A 587 21.49 -2.62 -15.53
C THR A 587 20.07 -2.05 -15.52
N CYS A 588 19.48 -1.80 -14.36
CA CYS A 588 18.16 -1.16 -14.24
C CYS A 588 18.11 0.20 -14.94
N ALA A 589 19.19 0.98 -14.93
CA ALA A 589 19.26 2.24 -15.66
C ALA A 589 19.11 2.08 -17.20
N THR A 590 19.40 0.91 -17.75
CA THR A 590 19.48 0.71 -19.21
C THR A 590 18.48 -0.31 -19.76
N THR A 591 17.85 -1.10 -18.90
CA THR A 591 16.88 -2.11 -19.31
C THR A 591 15.78 -2.34 -18.27
N PRO A 592 14.50 -2.44 -18.69
CA PRO A 592 13.39 -2.86 -17.80
C PRO A 592 13.53 -4.32 -17.29
N ALA A 593 14.39 -5.13 -17.93
CA ALA A 593 14.61 -6.53 -17.59
C ALA A 593 15.76 -6.74 -16.59
N CYS A 594 16.05 -5.75 -15.74
CA CYS A 594 17.13 -5.86 -14.76
C CYS A 594 16.81 -6.87 -13.66
N LYS A 595 17.82 -7.24 -12.87
CA LYS A 595 17.68 -8.26 -11.81
C LYS A 595 16.81 -7.77 -10.65
N TYR A 596 16.61 -6.46 -10.53
CA TYR A 596 15.97 -5.79 -9.41
C TYR A 596 14.87 -4.85 -9.87
N GLN A 597 13.76 -5.45 -10.25
CA GLN A 597 12.60 -4.71 -10.72
C GLN A 597 11.80 -4.20 -9.53
N VAL A 598 11.66 -2.88 -9.45
CA VAL A 598 10.76 -2.21 -8.53
C VAL A 598 9.81 -1.35 -9.35
N ALA A 599 8.52 -1.58 -9.19
CA ALA A 599 7.51 -0.78 -9.84
C ALA A 599 7.20 0.44 -8.96
N ALA A 600 7.18 1.64 -9.53
CA ALA A 600 6.95 2.84 -8.73
C ALA A 600 6.24 3.95 -9.50
N GLN A 601 5.45 4.74 -8.76
CA GLN A 601 4.75 5.92 -9.24
C GLN A 601 4.82 7.02 -8.16
N ALA A 602 5.26 8.20 -8.57
CA ALA A 602 5.26 9.40 -7.74
C ALA A 602 4.17 10.38 -8.20
N SER A 603 3.67 11.19 -7.27
CA SER A 603 2.71 12.26 -7.56
C SER A 603 3.41 13.44 -8.26
N ASP A 604 2.85 13.96 -9.34
CA ASP A 604 3.37 15.13 -10.04
C ASP A 604 2.95 16.48 -9.40
N THR A 605 2.40 16.45 -8.19
CA THR A 605 1.77 17.60 -7.55
C THR A 605 2.77 18.76 -7.41
N ASN A 606 2.38 19.94 -7.93
CA ASN A 606 3.07 21.21 -7.63
C ASN A 606 2.54 21.75 -6.31
N ALA A 607 3.35 22.57 -5.64
CA ALA A 607 3.08 23.72 -4.75
C ALA A 607 1.66 24.16 -4.31
N THR A 608 0.62 23.82 -5.06
CA THR A 608 -0.78 24.20 -4.83
C THR A 608 -1.50 23.25 -3.88
N GLU A 609 -0.92 22.09 -3.57
CA GLU A 609 -1.47 21.04 -2.71
C GLU A 609 -0.57 20.76 -1.49
N ASP A 610 -1.17 20.27 -0.40
CA ASP A 610 -0.57 20.26 0.94
C ASP A 610 0.33 19.04 1.22
N GLY A 611 0.71 18.29 0.18
CA GLY A 611 1.61 17.15 0.26
C GLY A 611 1.91 16.49 -1.09
N ASN A 612 2.82 15.50 -1.08
CA ASN A 612 3.17 14.66 -2.22
C ASN A 612 3.22 13.19 -1.77
N THR A 613 3.05 12.26 -2.72
CA THR A 613 2.93 10.82 -2.45
C THR A 613 3.79 10.02 -3.42
N THR A 614 4.47 8.99 -2.93
CA THR A 614 5.15 7.97 -3.74
C THR A 614 4.68 6.60 -3.30
N ILE A 615 4.31 5.75 -4.25
CA ILE A 615 3.94 4.36 -3.99
C ILE A 615 4.69 3.47 -4.95
N GLY A 616 5.26 2.39 -4.44
CA GLY A 616 5.92 1.40 -5.25
C GLY A 616 5.94 0.03 -4.60
N TYR A 617 6.26 -0.97 -5.40
CA TYR A 617 6.10 -2.36 -5.04
C TYR A 617 7.05 -3.30 -5.77
N THR A 618 7.26 -4.45 -5.16
CA THR A 618 7.78 -5.69 -5.77
C THR A 618 6.68 -6.75 -5.68
N PRO A 619 6.91 -7.99 -6.18
CA PRO A 619 5.96 -9.07 -5.94
C PRO A 619 5.70 -9.41 -4.45
N ASP A 620 6.59 -9.00 -3.54
CA ASP A 620 6.51 -9.35 -2.12
C ASP A 620 6.05 -8.20 -1.22
N VAL A 621 6.34 -6.95 -1.58
CA VAL A 621 6.09 -5.80 -0.70
C VAL A 621 5.57 -4.59 -1.46
N VAL A 622 4.69 -3.82 -0.82
CA VAL A 622 4.23 -2.51 -1.27
C VAL A 622 4.59 -1.47 -0.22
N VAL A 623 5.17 -0.36 -0.64
CA VAL A 623 5.50 0.78 0.20
C VAL A 623 4.81 2.01 -0.34
N GLY A 624 4.00 2.64 0.50
CA GLY A 624 3.40 3.95 0.23
C GLY A 624 3.95 5.00 1.20
N VAL A 625 4.34 6.16 0.69
CA VAL A 625 4.85 7.28 1.47
C VAL A 625 4.14 8.56 1.06
N TRP A 626 3.74 9.36 2.05
CA TRP A 626 3.26 10.73 1.88
C TRP A 626 4.14 11.68 2.69
N VAL A 627 4.43 12.87 2.18
CA VAL A 627 5.00 13.97 2.97
C VAL A 627 4.24 15.27 2.74
N GLY A 628 4.23 16.14 3.74
CA GLY A 628 3.54 17.42 3.66
C GLY A 628 3.36 18.07 5.02
N ASN A 629 2.27 18.83 5.16
CA ASN A 629 1.88 19.44 6.43
C ASN A 629 0.50 19.00 6.84
N THR A 630 0.38 18.43 8.03
CA THR A 630 -0.91 17.95 8.54
C THR A 630 -1.92 19.08 8.66
N ASN A 631 -1.51 20.30 8.99
CA ASN A 631 -2.42 21.46 9.06
C ASN A 631 -2.92 22.01 7.71
N GLY A 632 -2.58 21.40 6.56
CA GLY A 632 -3.02 21.87 5.24
C GLY A 632 -2.34 23.16 4.77
N LYS A 633 -1.16 23.48 5.30
CA LYS A 633 -0.34 24.57 4.75
C LYS A 633 0.45 24.06 3.56
N ARG A 634 0.48 24.85 2.48
CA ARG A 634 1.23 24.54 1.26
C ARG A 634 2.73 24.40 1.50
N MET A 635 3.34 23.43 0.84
CA MET A 635 4.80 23.29 0.74
C MET A 635 5.39 24.34 -0.22
N ASN A 636 6.72 24.50 -0.21
CA ASN A 636 7.43 25.32 -1.20
C ASN A 636 7.19 24.78 -2.62
N SER A 637 7.04 25.67 -3.60
CA SER A 637 6.72 25.31 -4.98
C SER A 637 7.82 24.57 -5.75
N SER A 638 9.02 24.54 -5.22
CA SER A 638 10.17 23.81 -5.78
C SER A 638 10.22 22.34 -5.35
N VAL A 639 9.30 21.89 -4.49
CA VAL A 639 9.17 20.50 -4.07
C VAL A 639 8.15 19.81 -4.97
N VAL A 640 8.57 18.71 -5.57
CA VAL A 640 7.75 17.86 -6.43
C VAL A 640 7.83 16.41 -5.94
N GLY A 641 6.99 15.50 -6.43
CA GLY A 641 7.02 14.10 -5.98
C GLY A 641 8.37 13.42 -6.11
N SER A 642 9.18 13.79 -7.12
CA SER A 642 10.53 13.27 -7.34
C SER A 642 11.61 13.84 -6.44
N THR A 643 11.29 14.82 -5.58
CA THR A 643 12.21 15.37 -4.57
C THR A 643 11.59 15.37 -3.16
N GLY A 644 10.44 14.72 -3.02
CA GLY A 644 9.60 14.67 -1.82
C GLY A 644 9.57 13.30 -1.14
N ALA A 645 8.41 12.65 -1.14
CA ALA A 645 8.16 11.33 -0.54
C ALA A 645 9.08 10.23 -1.09
N VAL A 646 9.62 10.41 -2.30
CA VAL A 646 10.47 9.41 -2.96
C VAL A 646 11.75 9.10 -2.17
N SER A 647 12.38 10.08 -1.50
CA SER A 647 13.60 9.85 -0.71
C SER A 647 13.35 8.83 0.39
N ILE A 648 12.30 9.05 1.18
CA ILE A 648 11.90 8.17 2.28
C ILE A 648 11.45 6.81 1.70
N TRP A 649 10.70 6.83 0.61
CA TRP A 649 10.23 5.60 -0.05
C TRP A 649 11.38 4.69 -0.48
N HIS A 650 12.44 5.25 -1.09
CA HIS A 650 13.59 4.48 -1.58
C HIS A 650 14.29 3.75 -0.43
N SER A 651 14.69 4.47 0.62
CA SER A 651 15.32 3.87 1.80
C SER A 651 14.43 2.83 2.48
N VAL A 652 13.13 3.09 2.60
CA VAL A 652 12.19 2.16 3.25
C VAL A 652 11.98 0.88 2.44
N ILE A 653 11.82 0.96 1.11
CA ILE A 653 11.62 -0.23 0.28
C ILE A 653 12.89 -1.07 0.18
N GLU A 654 14.07 -0.46 0.15
CA GLU A 654 15.33 -1.18 0.28
C GLU A 654 15.41 -1.94 1.60
N ARG A 655 15.06 -1.27 2.71
CA ARG A 655 15.06 -1.91 4.03
C ARG A 655 14.10 -3.08 4.11
N ALA A 656 12.89 -2.92 3.59
CA ALA A 656 11.88 -3.97 3.58
C ALA A 656 12.36 -5.20 2.79
N LEU A 657 13.13 -5.00 1.71
CA LEU A 657 13.78 -6.06 0.92
C LEU A 657 15.07 -6.59 1.56
N GLY A 658 15.37 -6.22 2.81
CA GLY A 658 16.52 -6.72 3.57
C GLY A 658 17.84 -6.02 3.24
N TRP A 659 17.82 -4.93 2.47
CA TRP A 659 18.99 -4.15 2.13
C TRP A 659 19.18 -2.96 3.06
N CYS A 660 20.43 -2.63 3.35
CA CYS A 660 20.79 -1.39 4.00
C CYS A 660 22.30 -1.15 3.93
N GLY A 661 22.71 0.04 3.49
CA GLY A 661 24.10 0.51 3.59
C GLY A 661 25.16 -0.26 2.80
N THR A 662 24.79 -1.05 1.78
CA THR A 662 25.75 -1.77 0.92
C THR A 662 25.78 -1.20 -0.49
N GLU A 663 26.36 -0.01 -0.67
CA GLU A 663 26.71 0.47 -2.02
C GLU A 663 27.95 -0.28 -2.52
N THR A 664 27.76 -1.34 -3.31
CA THR A 664 28.87 -2.11 -3.89
C THR A 664 29.52 -1.44 -5.10
N THR A 665 28.95 -0.35 -5.60
CA THR A 665 29.53 0.44 -6.67
C THR A 665 29.44 1.91 -6.31
N ALA A 666 30.58 2.53 -6.04
CA ALA A 666 30.72 3.97 -5.98
C ALA A 666 30.33 4.56 -7.34
N SER A 667 29.04 4.78 -7.55
CA SER A 667 28.56 5.76 -8.51
C SER A 667 29.01 7.12 -7.98
N SER A 668 29.53 7.99 -8.83
CA SER A 668 29.82 9.39 -8.45
C SER A 668 28.57 10.21 -8.14
N TYR A 669 27.39 9.58 -8.18
CA TYR A 669 26.07 10.22 -8.20
C TYR A 669 25.16 9.81 -7.03
N PHE A 670 25.38 8.65 -6.38
CA PHE A 670 24.68 8.24 -5.16
C PHE A 670 25.59 8.39 -3.94
N GLN A 671 25.09 9.05 -2.90
CA GLN A 671 25.71 9.05 -1.58
C GLN A 671 24.78 8.31 -0.62
N SER A 672 25.35 7.37 0.13
CA SER A 672 24.68 6.68 1.24
C SER A 672 23.87 7.66 2.10
N ASP A 673 22.62 7.31 2.38
CA ASP A 673 21.67 8.09 3.19
C ASP A 673 22.09 8.25 4.68
N ASP A 674 23.11 7.48 5.10
CA ASP A 674 23.67 7.42 6.45
C ASP A 674 22.61 7.10 7.51
N ILE A 675 21.57 6.34 7.11
CA ILE A 675 20.55 5.84 8.03
C ILE A 675 21.08 4.55 8.67
N PRO A 676 21.23 4.49 10.01
CA PRO A 676 21.67 3.27 10.66
C PRO A 676 20.66 2.13 10.44
N CYS A 677 21.13 1.03 9.83
CA CYS A 677 20.30 -0.11 9.47
C CYS A 677 19.52 -0.74 10.62
N GLY A 678 20.12 -0.77 11.81
CA GLY A 678 19.62 -1.56 12.93
C GLY A 678 19.57 -3.07 12.63
N PRO A 679 18.91 -3.86 13.48
CA PRO A 679 18.70 -5.29 13.27
C PRO A 679 17.83 -5.55 12.02
N SER A 680 18.08 -6.64 11.28
CA SER A 680 17.30 -6.98 10.08
C SER A 680 15.81 -7.21 10.38
N PRO A 681 14.90 -6.75 9.51
CA PRO A 681 13.48 -7.05 9.65
C PRO A 681 13.22 -8.54 9.38
N HIS A 682 12.29 -9.12 10.11
CA HIS A 682 11.89 -10.52 10.01
C HIS A 682 10.60 -10.66 9.21
N THR A 683 10.66 -10.29 7.94
CA THR A 683 9.58 -10.51 6.97
C THR A 683 9.80 -11.83 6.24
N GLY A 684 8.74 -12.40 5.65
CA GLY A 684 8.84 -13.67 4.90
C GLY A 684 9.79 -13.60 3.71
N PHE A 685 10.08 -12.39 3.22
CA PHE A 685 10.85 -12.11 2.01
C PHE A 685 12.15 -11.34 2.26
N SER A 686 12.39 -10.72 3.43
CA SER A 686 13.61 -9.91 3.66
C SER A 686 14.91 -10.70 3.48
N THR A 687 14.88 -12.01 3.71
CA THR A 687 16.04 -12.90 3.52
C THR A 687 16.18 -13.41 2.09
N HIS A 688 15.07 -13.56 1.38
CA HIS A 688 14.99 -14.11 0.03
C HIS A 688 13.95 -13.37 -0.81
N PRO A 689 14.16 -12.08 -1.12
CA PRO A 689 13.13 -11.31 -1.78
C PRO A 689 13.06 -11.66 -3.27
N THR A 690 11.85 -11.73 -3.78
CA THR A 690 11.48 -11.81 -5.18
C THR A 690 11.80 -10.47 -5.84
N ARG A 691 12.84 -10.50 -6.66
CA ARG A 691 13.43 -9.29 -7.28
C ARG A 691 12.98 -9.07 -8.73
N THR A 692 12.13 -9.96 -9.25
CA THR A 692 11.64 -9.92 -10.63
C THR A 692 10.16 -10.26 -10.67
N PHE A 693 9.40 -9.54 -11.48
CA PHE A 693 8.04 -9.92 -11.81
C PHE A 693 8.05 -11.10 -12.80
N SER A 694 6.97 -11.90 -12.83
CA SER A 694 6.89 -13.13 -13.63
C SER A 694 7.20 -12.91 -15.13
N ALA A 695 7.81 -13.90 -15.80
CA ALA A 695 8.27 -13.82 -17.19
C ALA A 695 7.17 -13.50 -18.25
N GLY A 696 5.89 -13.55 -17.87
CA GLY A 696 4.77 -13.07 -18.70
C GLY A 696 4.84 -11.56 -19.00
N LEU A 697 5.48 -10.77 -18.14
CA LEU A 697 5.69 -9.33 -18.34
C LEU A 697 6.63 -8.99 -19.50
N LEU A 698 7.57 -9.88 -19.84
CA LEU A 698 8.54 -9.68 -20.92
C LEU A 698 8.09 -10.33 -22.24
N SER A 699 7.03 -11.14 -22.23
CA SER A 699 6.46 -11.75 -23.45
C SER A 699 5.48 -10.82 -24.20
N MET A 700 5.24 -9.60 -23.68
CA MET A 700 4.50 -8.54 -24.39
C MET A 700 5.41 -7.48 -25.03
N ILE A 701 6.73 -7.61 -24.87
CA ILE A 701 7.71 -7.08 -25.83
C ILE A 701 8.08 -8.25 -26.74
N PRO A 702 7.70 -8.29 -28.03
CA PRO A 702 8.14 -9.36 -28.90
C PRO A 702 9.60 -9.11 -29.29
N THR A 703 10.54 -9.57 -28.47
CA THR A 703 11.91 -9.84 -28.93
C THR A 703 11.88 -11.10 -29.80
N PRO A 704 12.41 -11.07 -31.03
CA PRO A 704 12.39 -12.23 -31.91
C PRO A 704 13.31 -13.31 -31.37
N THR A 705 12.76 -14.36 -30.78
CA THR A 705 13.50 -15.62 -30.56
C THR A 705 13.08 -16.61 -31.65
N PRO A 706 14.03 -17.18 -32.40
CA PRO A 706 13.72 -18.03 -33.54
C PRO A 706 13.00 -19.29 -33.07
N THR A 707 11.74 -19.44 -33.46
CA THR A 707 11.04 -20.72 -33.31
C THR A 707 11.67 -21.72 -34.29
N PRO A 708 12.00 -22.95 -33.85
CA PRO A 708 12.50 -24.00 -34.73
C PRO A 708 11.54 -24.19 -35.90
N THR A 709 12.12 -24.31 -37.10
CA THR A 709 11.44 -24.55 -38.37
C THR A 709 10.36 -25.62 -38.18
N PRO A 710 9.06 -25.27 -38.30
CA PRO A 710 8.02 -26.26 -38.47
C PRO A 710 8.34 -27.03 -39.77
N PRO A 711 8.08 -28.34 -39.86
CA PRO A 711 8.22 -29.03 -41.14
C PRO A 711 7.42 -28.25 -42.20
N PRO A 712 7.94 -28.12 -43.43
CA PRO A 712 7.38 -27.22 -44.42
C PRO A 712 5.92 -27.61 -44.66
N LEU A 713 5.00 -26.80 -44.12
CA LEU A 713 3.61 -26.87 -44.52
C LEU A 713 3.59 -26.36 -45.94
N THR A 714 3.53 -27.35 -46.82
CA THR A 714 3.43 -27.20 -48.26
C THR A 714 2.21 -26.31 -48.51
N PRO A 715 2.36 -25.11 -49.09
CA PRO A 715 1.21 -24.32 -49.47
C PRO A 715 0.50 -25.12 -50.57
N THR A 716 -0.70 -25.60 -50.26
CA THR A 716 -1.56 -26.17 -51.29
C THR A 716 -2.13 -24.98 -52.05
N VAL A 717 -1.47 -24.64 -53.18
CA VAL A 717 -2.01 -23.73 -54.18
C VAL A 717 -3.24 -24.37 -54.80
N GLN A 718 -4.32 -23.59 -54.96
CA GLN A 718 -5.26 -23.70 -56.08
C GLN A 718 -6.17 -22.43 -56.04
N GLY A 719 -6.27 -21.56 -57.04
CA GLY A 719 -5.81 -21.62 -58.44
C GLY A 719 -5.11 -20.35 -58.92
N ALA A 720 -4.55 -20.45 -60.13
CA ALA A 720 -3.82 -19.38 -60.79
C ALA A 720 -4.76 -18.24 -61.20
N LEU A 721 -4.63 -17.09 -60.52
CA LEU A 721 -4.98 -15.80 -61.10
C LEU A 721 -3.99 -15.51 -62.23
N SER A 722 -4.50 -15.07 -63.38
CA SER A 722 -3.64 -14.48 -64.42
C SER A 722 -2.81 -13.37 -63.80
N THR A 723 -1.51 -13.39 -64.06
CA THR A 723 -0.48 -12.44 -63.63
C THR A 723 -1.01 -11.00 -63.54
N THR A 724 -0.94 -10.39 -62.36
CA THR A 724 -1.00 -8.92 -62.23
C THR A 724 0.19 -8.33 -62.99
N GLY A 725 0.00 -7.24 -63.73
CA GLY A 725 1.06 -6.44 -64.34
C GLY A 725 1.87 -5.63 -63.31
N ALA A 726 1.36 -5.48 -62.08
CA ALA A 726 2.05 -4.82 -60.97
C ALA A 726 3.30 -5.57 -60.48
N GLN A 727 4.37 -4.82 -60.16
CA GLN A 727 5.62 -5.37 -59.60
C GLN A 727 5.43 -5.93 -58.18
N ALA A 728 4.54 -5.32 -57.38
CA ALA A 728 4.13 -5.85 -56.09
C ALA A 728 2.62 -5.68 -55.89
N SER A 729 1.98 -6.69 -55.30
CA SER A 729 0.59 -6.65 -54.89
C SER A 729 0.34 -7.39 -53.58
N TYR A 730 -0.65 -6.92 -52.82
CA TYR A 730 -1.04 -7.52 -51.55
C TYR A 730 -2.56 -7.44 -51.39
N LEU A 731 -3.18 -8.53 -50.94
CA LEU A 731 -4.61 -8.61 -50.68
C LEU A 731 -4.84 -9.28 -49.33
N LEU A 732 -5.65 -8.62 -48.50
CA LEU A 732 -5.95 -9.03 -47.15
C LEU A 732 -7.46 -9.01 -46.90
N ASP A 733 -7.94 -10.02 -46.18
CA ASP A 733 -9.27 -10.03 -45.58
C ASP A 733 -9.27 -9.08 -44.38
N GLY A 734 -9.94 -7.94 -44.53
CA GLY A 734 -10.05 -6.89 -43.52
C GLY A 734 -10.91 -7.28 -42.32
N ASN A 735 -11.74 -8.32 -42.41
CA ASN A 735 -12.47 -8.86 -41.24
C ASN A 735 -11.56 -9.72 -40.36
N THR A 736 -10.73 -10.58 -40.96
CA THR A 736 -9.95 -11.60 -40.23
C THR A 736 -8.47 -11.28 -40.08
N GLY A 737 -7.94 -10.35 -40.88
CA GLY A 737 -6.51 -10.09 -41.01
C GLY A 737 -5.76 -11.12 -41.87
N SER A 738 -6.47 -12.08 -42.48
CA SER A 738 -5.85 -13.16 -43.26
C SER A 738 -5.27 -12.61 -44.57
N ILE A 739 -4.03 -12.98 -44.88
CA ILE A 739 -3.38 -12.65 -46.14
C ILE A 739 -3.94 -13.59 -47.21
N LEU A 740 -4.66 -13.05 -48.18
CA LEU A 740 -5.26 -13.83 -49.27
C LEU A 740 -4.32 -13.94 -50.47
N LYS A 741 -3.58 -12.86 -50.77
CA LYS A 741 -2.59 -12.83 -51.85
C LYS A 741 -1.40 -11.96 -51.47
N ASN A 742 -0.21 -12.42 -51.80
CA ASN A 742 1.03 -11.69 -51.61
C ASN A 742 1.96 -11.94 -52.80
N VAL A 743 2.27 -10.89 -53.57
CA VAL A 743 3.25 -10.88 -54.65
C VAL A 743 4.24 -9.77 -54.33
N ASN A 744 5.47 -10.13 -53.97
CA ASN A 744 6.52 -9.18 -53.57
C ASN A 744 6.06 -8.15 -52.52
N GLY A 745 5.14 -8.53 -51.63
CA GLY A 745 4.44 -7.59 -50.75
C GLY A 745 5.31 -6.77 -49.82
N GLN A 746 6.51 -7.27 -49.50
CA GLN A 746 7.51 -6.62 -48.64
C GLN A 746 8.56 -5.82 -49.42
N GLN A 747 8.53 -5.85 -50.76
CA GLN A 747 9.47 -5.13 -51.60
C GLN A 747 9.28 -3.62 -51.41
N SER A 748 10.37 -2.91 -51.11
CA SER A 748 10.36 -1.44 -51.03
C SER A 748 10.30 -0.85 -52.43
N LEU A 749 9.28 -0.05 -52.70
CA LEU A 749 9.01 0.62 -53.98
C LEU A 749 8.60 2.08 -53.75
N PRO A 750 8.78 2.98 -54.74
CA PRO A 750 8.24 4.32 -54.66
C PRO A 750 6.71 4.30 -54.63
N MET A 751 6.09 5.18 -53.84
CA MET A 751 4.66 5.06 -53.51
C MET A 751 3.74 6.11 -54.17
N ALA A 752 4.32 7.16 -54.78
CA ALA A 752 3.60 8.29 -55.34
C ALA A 752 2.52 8.85 -54.38
N SER A 753 1.40 9.35 -54.91
CA SER A 753 0.34 9.99 -54.12
C SER A 753 -0.41 9.08 -53.12
N THR A 754 -0.09 7.79 -53.03
CA THR A 754 -0.54 6.96 -51.88
C THR A 754 0.03 7.48 -50.56
N THR A 755 1.12 8.27 -50.62
CA THR A 755 1.65 9.10 -49.51
C THR A 755 0.56 9.90 -48.79
N LYS A 756 -0.43 10.43 -49.52
CA LYS A 756 -1.46 11.31 -48.97
C LYS A 756 -2.36 10.64 -47.93
N MET A 757 -2.37 9.31 -47.87
CA MET A 757 -2.99 8.58 -46.77
C MET A 757 -2.36 8.92 -45.42
N MET A 758 -1.02 9.00 -45.35
CA MET A 758 -0.29 9.40 -44.16
C MET A 758 -0.52 10.87 -43.82
N THR A 759 -0.52 11.75 -44.83
CA THR A 759 -0.81 13.18 -44.69
C THR A 759 -2.21 13.41 -44.12
N ALA A 760 -3.22 12.70 -44.64
CA ALA A 760 -4.58 12.76 -44.13
C ALA A 760 -4.69 12.25 -42.69
N LEU A 761 -4.04 11.13 -42.36
CA LEU A 761 -4.07 10.56 -41.02
C LEU A 761 -3.47 11.48 -39.96
N ILE A 762 -2.37 12.16 -40.26
CA ILE A 762 -1.75 13.13 -39.34
C ILE A 762 -2.64 14.35 -39.17
N ALA A 763 -3.21 14.87 -40.27
CA ALA A 763 -4.14 16.00 -40.21
C ALA A 763 -5.42 15.67 -39.41
N LEU A 764 -5.92 14.43 -39.50
CA LEU A 764 -7.07 13.94 -38.74
C LEU A 764 -6.81 13.84 -37.22
N GLN A 765 -5.56 13.92 -36.77
CA GLN A 765 -5.20 14.00 -35.35
C GLN A 765 -5.20 15.44 -34.82
N SER A 766 -5.39 16.45 -35.69
CA SER A 766 -5.46 17.85 -35.27
C SER A 766 -6.66 18.11 -34.35
N VAL A 767 -6.45 18.95 -33.34
CA VAL A 767 -7.45 19.30 -32.32
C VAL A 767 -8.65 20.06 -32.93
N ASN A 768 -8.48 20.68 -34.11
CA ASN A 768 -9.53 21.48 -34.74
C ASN A 768 -9.56 21.32 -36.28
N LEU A 769 -10.38 20.40 -36.78
CA LEU A 769 -10.61 20.22 -38.23
C LEU A 769 -11.36 21.39 -38.88
N ASN A 770 -11.99 22.28 -38.09
CA ASN A 770 -12.62 23.50 -38.60
C ASN A 770 -11.63 24.68 -38.67
N GLN A 771 -10.35 24.46 -38.41
CA GLN A 771 -9.31 25.48 -38.61
C GLN A 771 -9.35 25.97 -40.06
N VAL A 772 -9.42 27.29 -40.22
CA VAL A 772 -9.36 27.95 -41.52
C VAL A 772 -7.90 28.09 -41.94
N VAL A 773 -7.58 27.60 -43.13
CA VAL A 773 -6.24 27.58 -43.73
C VAL A 773 -6.22 28.52 -44.93
N THR A 774 -5.33 29.51 -44.91
CA THR A 774 -5.10 30.41 -46.05
C THR A 774 -4.15 29.76 -47.05
N ILE A 775 -4.57 29.64 -48.31
CA ILE A 775 -3.75 29.06 -49.37
C ILE A 775 -2.60 30.01 -49.72
N ARG A 776 -1.38 29.53 -49.52
CA ARG A 776 -0.15 30.27 -49.77
C ARG A 776 0.41 29.99 -51.17
N GLN A 777 1.29 30.88 -51.64
CA GLN A 777 1.92 30.78 -52.95
C GLN A 777 2.78 29.51 -53.13
N ASP A 778 3.37 28.99 -52.07
CA ASP A 778 4.21 27.79 -52.11
C ASP A 778 3.43 26.52 -52.43
N ALA A 779 2.21 26.37 -51.89
CA ALA A 779 1.31 25.27 -52.24
C ALA A 779 1.00 25.21 -53.75
N VAL A 780 0.74 26.36 -54.36
CA VAL A 780 0.47 26.45 -55.80
C VAL A 780 1.76 26.33 -56.63
N SER A 781 2.88 26.84 -56.11
CA SER A 781 4.18 26.74 -56.79
C SER A 781 4.68 25.30 -56.87
N GLU A 782 4.37 24.46 -55.87
CA GLU A 782 4.72 23.04 -55.86
C GLU A 782 4.13 22.30 -57.08
N VAL A 783 2.83 22.47 -57.31
CA VAL A 783 2.12 21.90 -58.48
C VAL A 783 2.76 22.37 -59.79
N ASN A 784 2.99 23.69 -59.93
CA ASN A 784 3.53 24.26 -61.17
C ASN A 784 4.97 23.83 -61.46
N SER A 785 5.78 23.65 -60.42
CA SER A 785 7.21 23.33 -60.55
C SER A 785 7.45 21.86 -60.84
N HIS A 786 6.56 20.97 -60.39
CA HIS A 786 6.75 19.53 -60.46
C HIS A 786 5.67 18.80 -61.29
N GLN A 787 4.81 19.54 -62.01
CA GLN A 787 3.71 19.00 -62.82
C GLN A 787 2.78 18.07 -62.02
N GLY A 788 2.53 18.47 -60.77
CA GLY A 788 1.75 17.71 -59.82
C GLY A 788 0.25 17.69 -60.09
N SER A 789 -0.46 16.73 -59.49
CA SER A 789 -1.94 16.76 -59.44
C SER A 789 -2.40 17.88 -58.52
N SER A 790 -3.52 18.53 -58.82
CA SER A 790 -3.95 19.74 -58.11
C SER A 790 -5.42 19.67 -57.72
N ALA A 791 -5.72 20.18 -56.53
CA ALA A 791 -7.08 20.50 -56.08
C ALA A 791 -7.56 21.87 -56.60
N GLN A 792 -6.80 22.49 -57.52
CA GLN A 792 -7.05 23.79 -58.13
C GLN A 792 -7.11 24.92 -57.09
N LEU A 793 -6.32 24.81 -56.01
CA LEU A 793 -6.31 25.81 -54.94
C LEU A 793 -5.79 27.16 -55.48
N VAL A 794 -6.40 28.26 -55.02
CA VAL A 794 -6.08 29.62 -55.46
C VAL A 794 -5.45 30.38 -54.31
N VAL A 795 -4.34 31.07 -54.58
CA VAL A 795 -3.60 31.82 -53.56
C VAL A 795 -4.49 32.91 -52.96
N GLY A 796 -4.54 32.96 -51.63
CA GLY A 796 -5.37 33.89 -50.88
C GLY A 796 -6.74 33.33 -50.45
N ASP A 797 -7.21 32.25 -51.07
CA ASP A 797 -8.44 31.58 -50.63
C ASP A 797 -8.26 31.01 -49.22
N THR A 798 -9.35 30.94 -48.46
CA THR A 798 -9.34 30.35 -47.12
C THR A 798 -10.29 29.16 -47.04
N ILE A 799 -9.78 27.99 -46.67
CA ILE A 799 -10.51 26.71 -46.72
C ILE A 799 -10.35 26.00 -45.37
N THR A 800 -11.36 25.27 -44.90
CA THR A 800 -11.23 24.51 -43.65
C THR A 800 -10.27 23.33 -43.82
N LEU A 801 -9.58 22.93 -42.74
CA LEU A 801 -8.74 21.74 -42.74
C LEU A 801 -9.54 20.48 -43.10
N HIS A 802 -10.81 20.41 -42.68
CA HIS A 802 -11.77 19.39 -43.08
C HIS A 802 -11.96 19.32 -44.60
N ASP A 803 -12.25 20.45 -45.26
CA ASP A 803 -12.45 20.48 -46.72
C ASP A 803 -11.15 20.19 -47.47
N LEU A 804 -10.01 20.68 -46.97
CA LEU A 804 -8.71 20.36 -47.55
C LEU A 804 -8.40 18.86 -47.57
N LEU A 805 -8.92 18.07 -46.62
CA LEU A 805 -8.78 16.61 -46.67
C LEU A 805 -9.50 15.99 -47.88
N TYR A 806 -10.62 16.57 -48.33
CA TYR A 806 -11.28 16.14 -49.57
C TYR A 806 -10.47 16.56 -50.80
N GLY A 807 -9.93 17.79 -50.82
CA GLY A 807 -9.02 18.26 -51.88
C GLY A 807 -7.72 17.43 -51.96
N LEU A 808 -7.24 16.93 -50.82
CA LEU A 808 -6.10 16.03 -50.73
C LEU A 808 -6.41 14.65 -51.33
N MET A 809 -7.55 14.06 -50.97
CA MET A 809 -7.82 12.64 -51.25
C MET A 809 -8.53 12.37 -52.58
N LEU A 810 -9.45 13.23 -53.02
CA LEU A 810 -10.27 13.00 -54.23
C LEU A 810 -9.49 13.30 -55.53
N PRO A 811 -9.15 14.58 -55.83
CA PRO A 811 -8.41 14.93 -57.04
C PRO A 811 -6.91 14.68 -56.90
N SER A 812 -6.47 14.19 -55.73
CA SER A 812 -5.07 13.93 -55.39
C SER A 812 -4.20 15.20 -55.25
N GLY A 813 -4.77 16.33 -54.80
CA GLY A 813 -4.09 17.63 -54.82
C GLY A 813 -2.78 17.69 -54.03
N ASP A 814 -1.68 17.99 -54.72
CA ASP A 814 -0.36 18.24 -54.13
C ASP A 814 -0.35 19.60 -53.42
N ASP A 815 -1.02 20.60 -53.99
CA ASP A 815 -1.31 21.89 -53.36
C ASP A 815 -2.02 21.74 -52.01
N ALA A 816 -2.99 20.83 -51.90
CA ALA A 816 -3.66 20.52 -50.65
C ALA A 816 -2.73 19.84 -49.63
N ALA A 817 -1.83 18.95 -50.07
CA ALA A 817 -0.85 18.32 -49.19
C ALA A 817 0.10 19.35 -48.58
N ILE A 818 0.57 20.31 -49.39
CA ILE A 818 1.43 21.38 -48.91
C ILE A 818 0.69 22.26 -47.90
N ALA A 819 -0.51 22.74 -48.25
CA ALA A 819 -1.32 23.58 -47.37
C ALA A 819 -1.64 22.91 -46.01
N ILE A 820 -1.95 21.61 -46.02
CA ILE A 820 -2.20 20.82 -44.80
C ILE A 820 -0.94 20.72 -43.95
N ALA A 821 0.21 20.38 -44.54
CA ALA A 821 1.44 20.21 -43.80
C ALA A 821 1.92 21.51 -43.15
N ASP A 822 1.75 22.64 -43.83
CA ASP A 822 2.01 23.96 -43.26
C ASP A 822 1.04 24.32 -42.11
N ALA A 823 -0.26 24.03 -42.28
CA ALA A 823 -1.26 24.31 -41.26
C ALA A 823 -1.08 23.48 -39.98
N VAL A 824 -0.65 22.22 -40.12
CA VAL A 824 -0.57 21.25 -39.02
C VAL A 824 0.80 21.27 -38.32
N ALA A 825 1.90 21.41 -39.06
CA ALA A 825 3.25 21.33 -38.49
C ALA A 825 4.09 22.60 -38.68
N GLY A 826 3.51 23.66 -39.26
CA GLY A 826 4.16 24.95 -39.51
C GLY A 826 5.12 24.96 -40.70
N SER A 827 5.56 23.79 -41.17
CA SER A 827 6.39 23.62 -42.37
C SER A 827 6.36 22.18 -42.89
N GLN A 828 6.66 22.00 -44.17
CA GLN A 828 6.85 20.67 -44.78
C GLN A 828 7.88 19.80 -44.05
N ALA A 829 9.03 20.38 -43.67
CA ALA A 829 10.10 19.63 -43.04
C ALA A 829 9.66 19.03 -41.69
N ASN A 830 8.98 19.81 -40.87
CA ASN A 830 8.42 19.33 -39.60
C ASN A 830 7.35 18.27 -39.83
N PHE A 831 6.52 18.46 -40.85
CA PHE A 831 5.47 17.50 -41.18
C PHE A 831 6.05 16.15 -41.60
N VAL A 832 7.10 16.13 -42.43
CA VAL A 832 7.80 14.90 -42.85
C VAL A 832 8.43 14.18 -41.65
N VAL A 833 8.95 14.90 -40.65
CA VAL A 833 9.41 14.28 -39.40
C VAL A 833 8.25 13.58 -38.68
N GLN A 834 7.07 14.19 -38.64
CA GLN A 834 5.87 13.55 -38.06
C GLN A 834 5.43 12.33 -38.88
N MET A 835 5.48 12.39 -40.21
CA MET A 835 5.17 11.25 -41.09
C MET A 835 6.07 10.05 -40.81
N ASN A 836 7.38 10.26 -40.71
CA ASN A 836 8.33 9.20 -40.42
C ASN A 836 8.18 8.65 -38.99
N LYS A 837 7.95 9.52 -38.00
CA LYS A 837 7.65 9.08 -36.62
C LYS A 837 6.37 8.26 -36.55
N TYR A 838 5.32 8.67 -37.27
CA TYR A 838 4.05 7.96 -37.28
C TYR A 838 4.18 6.62 -38.01
N ALA A 839 4.91 6.57 -39.12
CA ALA A 839 5.26 5.30 -39.80
C ALA A 839 6.02 4.33 -38.88
N GLN A 840 7.01 4.82 -38.14
CA GLN A 840 7.75 4.04 -37.14
C GLN A 840 6.83 3.53 -36.02
N SER A 841 5.91 4.37 -35.52
CA SER A 841 4.95 3.99 -34.49
C SER A 841 3.97 2.89 -34.91
N LEU A 842 3.74 2.77 -36.22
CA LEU A 842 2.89 1.74 -36.82
C LEU A 842 3.70 0.50 -37.28
N HIS A 843 5.02 0.48 -37.03
CA HIS A 843 5.94 -0.56 -37.49
C HIS A 843 5.95 -0.76 -39.02
N LEU A 844 5.79 0.32 -39.79
CA LEU A 844 5.81 0.29 -41.26
C LEU A 844 7.27 0.37 -41.74
N THR A 845 7.97 -0.75 -41.71
CA THR A 845 9.45 -0.81 -41.84
C THR A 845 9.98 -0.45 -43.21
N GLN A 846 9.15 -0.51 -44.25
CA GLN A 846 9.51 -0.18 -45.62
C GLN A 846 9.03 1.24 -46.00
N MET A 847 8.30 1.92 -45.12
CA MET A 847 7.85 3.30 -45.30
C MET A 847 8.89 4.33 -44.87
N TYR A 848 9.23 5.22 -45.80
CA TYR A 848 10.05 6.38 -45.51
C TYR A 848 9.59 7.58 -46.36
N TYR A 849 9.37 8.72 -45.70
CA TYR A 849 8.86 9.94 -46.29
C TYR A 849 9.97 10.99 -46.39
N VAL A 850 10.07 11.60 -47.56
CA VAL A 850 10.86 12.81 -47.83
C VAL A 850 9.98 14.03 -48.10
N ASN A 851 8.68 13.82 -48.37
CA ASN A 851 7.69 14.88 -48.61
C ASN A 851 6.25 14.44 -48.26
N SER A 852 5.30 15.38 -48.30
CA SER A 852 3.90 15.17 -47.91
C SER A 852 2.95 14.84 -49.08
N ASP A 853 3.38 15.02 -50.32
CA ASP A 853 2.54 14.87 -51.53
C ASP A 853 2.81 13.56 -52.32
N GLY A 854 4.01 13.01 -52.22
CA GLY A 854 4.45 11.81 -52.93
C GLY A 854 5.16 12.07 -54.26
N LEU A 855 5.51 13.32 -54.60
CA LEU A 855 6.26 13.66 -55.81
C LEU A 855 7.72 13.21 -55.74
N THR A 856 8.37 13.12 -56.90
CA THR A 856 9.80 12.82 -56.99
C THR A 856 10.58 14.10 -57.24
N TYR A 857 11.57 14.35 -56.39
CA TYR A 857 12.45 15.51 -56.48
C TYR A 857 13.86 15.14 -56.92
N THR A 858 14.57 16.10 -57.52
CA THR A 858 16.01 15.98 -57.73
C THR A 858 16.73 16.70 -56.58
N SER A 859 17.52 15.97 -55.80
CA SER A 859 18.31 16.53 -54.70
C SER A 859 19.37 17.52 -55.21
N ALA A 860 19.92 18.36 -54.32
CA ALA A 860 21.03 19.25 -54.65
C ALA A 860 22.29 18.52 -55.18
N LYS A 861 22.38 17.19 -55.02
CA LYS A 861 23.45 16.33 -55.53
C LYS A 861 23.11 15.64 -56.85
N GLY A 862 21.97 15.97 -57.48
CA GLY A 862 21.52 15.37 -58.74
C GLY A 862 20.93 13.97 -58.60
N THR A 863 20.62 13.51 -57.38
CA THR A 863 19.99 12.20 -57.14
C THR A 863 18.48 12.34 -56.96
N LEU A 864 17.69 11.41 -57.47
CA LEU A 864 16.25 11.39 -57.25
C LEU A 864 15.92 11.08 -55.78
N ALA A 865 14.96 11.79 -55.22
CA ALA A 865 14.43 11.62 -53.86
C ALA A 865 12.91 11.46 -53.94
N TYR A 866 12.39 10.36 -53.39
CA TYR A 866 10.98 9.99 -53.41
C TYR A 866 10.60 9.21 -52.15
N ASN A 867 9.31 9.19 -51.83
CA ASN A 867 8.79 8.39 -50.71
C ASN A 867 8.76 6.91 -51.07
N THR A 868 9.14 6.04 -50.14
CA THR A 868 9.15 4.58 -50.32
C THR A 868 8.13 3.90 -49.42
N THR A 869 7.63 2.74 -49.84
CA THR A 869 6.73 1.87 -49.07
C THR A 869 6.84 0.41 -49.54
N SER A 870 6.12 -0.50 -48.89
CA SER A 870 5.81 -1.83 -49.43
C SER A 870 4.30 -1.98 -49.65
N ALA A 871 3.88 -2.95 -50.47
CA ALA A 871 2.45 -3.21 -50.64
C ALA A 871 1.79 -3.65 -49.33
N ALA A 872 2.53 -4.37 -48.46
CA ALA A 872 2.08 -4.78 -47.13
C ALA A 872 1.95 -3.59 -46.16
N ASP A 873 2.92 -2.67 -46.14
CA ASP A 873 2.89 -1.49 -45.28
C ASP A 873 1.70 -0.58 -45.65
N LEU A 874 1.40 -0.44 -46.94
CA LEU A 874 0.23 0.32 -47.39
C LEU A 874 -1.09 -0.33 -46.94
N ILE A 875 -1.17 -1.66 -46.91
CA ILE A 875 -2.35 -2.36 -46.37
C ILE A 875 -2.49 -2.11 -44.87
N GLN A 876 -1.39 -2.17 -44.13
CA GLN A 876 -1.41 -1.91 -42.69
C GLN A 876 -1.79 -0.45 -42.40
N LEU A 877 -1.25 0.51 -43.15
CA LEU A 877 -1.66 1.92 -43.07
C LEU A 877 -3.15 2.08 -43.41
N THR A 878 -3.65 1.34 -44.40
CA THR A 878 -5.08 1.36 -44.79
C THR A 878 -5.98 0.80 -43.71
N GLN A 879 -5.60 -0.29 -43.04
CA GLN A 879 -6.34 -0.84 -41.90
C GLN A 879 -6.44 0.16 -40.75
N VAL A 880 -5.41 0.98 -40.54
CA VAL A 880 -5.44 2.07 -39.56
C VAL A 880 -6.34 3.21 -40.05
N ALA A 881 -6.16 3.63 -41.31
CA ALA A 881 -6.90 4.75 -41.88
C ALA A 881 -8.40 4.51 -41.96
N MET A 882 -8.82 3.33 -42.44
CA MET A 882 -10.23 2.97 -42.63
C MET A 882 -11.00 2.78 -41.32
N LYS A 883 -10.32 2.69 -40.16
CA LYS A 883 -10.97 2.73 -38.84
C LYS A 883 -11.44 4.14 -38.45
N ASN A 884 -10.90 5.19 -39.06
CA ASN A 884 -11.36 6.55 -38.86
C ASN A 884 -12.60 6.79 -39.74
N PRO A 885 -13.79 7.04 -39.16
CA PRO A 885 -15.04 7.17 -39.93
C PRO A 885 -14.99 8.31 -40.95
N LEU A 886 -14.32 9.41 -40.62
CA LEU A 886 -14.19 10.55 -41.52
C LEU A 886 -13.24 10.24 -42.68
N PHE A 887 -12.12 9.57 -42.43
CA PHE A 887 -11.24 9.09 -43.51
C PHE A 887 -11.99 8.15 -44.46
N ALA A 888 -12.72 7.17 -43.92
CA ALA A 888 -13.51 6.22 -44.70
C ALA A 888 -14.58 6.92 -45.55
N GLN A 889 -15.28 7.92 -44.97
CA GLN A 889 -16.23 8.76 -45.68
C GLN A 889 -15.58 9.54 -46.83
N ILE A 890 -14.43 10.18 -46.57
CA ILE A 890 -13.70 10.97 -47.58
C ILE A 890 -13.32 10.08 -48.76
N VAL A 891 -12.66 8.95 -48.52
CA VAL A 891 -12.15 8.13 -49.62
C VAL A 891 -13.24 7.39 -50.40
N GLN A 892 -14.41 7.19 -49.80
CA GLN A 892 -15.60 6.62 -50.46
C GLN A 892 -16.37 7.64 -51.30
N SER A 893 -16.17 8.94 -51.07
CA SER A 893 -16.90 10.00 -51.78
C SER A 893 -16.48 10.06 -53.25
N LYS A 894 -17.47 10.06 -54.16
CA LYS A 894 -17.24 10.15 -55.61
C LYS A 894 -16.94 11.59 -56.06
N GLU A 895 -17.60 12.53 -55.43
CA GLU A 895 -17.44 13.96 -55.64
C GLU A 895 -17.58 14.69 -54.29
N TYR A 896 -16.97 15.87 -54.17
CA TYR A 896 -17.15 16.78 -53.05
C TYR A 896 -17.15 18.22 -53.54
N LYS A 897 -18.15 19.00 -53.11
CA LYS A 897 -18.33 20.38 -53.56
C LYS A 897 -18.25 21.34 -52.39
N VAL A 898 -17.35 22.31 -52.50
CA VAL A 898 -17.24 23.43 -51.58
C VAL A 898 -17.92 24.63 -52.26
N LEU A 899 -19.00 25.12 -51.68
CA LEU A 899 -19.74 26.27 -52.21
C LEU A 899 -18.92 27.58 -52.06
N PRO A 900 -19.04 28.55 -52.97
CA PRO A 900 -18.28 29.78 -52.89
C PRO A 900 -18.70 30.63 -51.68
N THR A 901 -17.74 31.30 -51.05
CA THR A 901 -17.98 32.28 -49.98
C THR A 901 -17.32 33.62 -50.32
N ALA A 902 -17.36 34.59 -49.40
CA ALA A 902 -16.61 35.84 -49.57
C ALA A 902 -15.08 35.64 -49.58
N ASN A 903 -14.59 34.50 -49.07
CA ASN A 903 -13.17 34.27 -48.83
C ASN A 903 -12.56 33.14 -49.68
N HIS A 904 -13.35 32.48 -50.55
CA HIS A 904 -12.86 31.49 -51.51
C HIS A 904 -13.88 31.22 -52.61
N HIS A 905 -13.41 30.75 -53.76
CA HIS A 905 -14.27 30.33 -54.85
C HIS A 905 -14.90 28.95 -54.62
N ALA A 906 -15.72 28.51 -55.58
CA ALA A 906 -16.34 27.20 -55.54
C ALA A 906 -15.32 26.12 -55.96
N TYR A 907 -15.21 25.03 -55.20
CA TYR A 907 -14.41 23.86 -55.57
C TYR A 907 -15.32 22.68 -55.90
N ASP A 908 -15.03 21.99 -57.00
CA ASP A 908 -15.71 20.76 -57.41
C ASP A 908 -14.64 19.68 -57.61
N TRP A 909 -14.54 18.76 -56.65
CA TRP A 909 -13.50 17.76 -56.61
C TRP A 909 -14.06 16.38 -56.92
N LEU A 910 -13.48 15.73 -57.93
CA LEU A 910 -13.84 14.39 -58.34
C LEU A 910 -12.79 13.38 -57.87
N ASN A 911 -13.26 12.20 -57.46
CA ASN A 911 -12.38 11.14 -57.01
C ASN A 911 -11.67 10.46 -58.20
N THR A 912 -10.35 10.36 -58.12
CA THR A 912 -9.52 9.70 -59.14
C THR A 912 -9.62 8.16 -59.13
N ASN A 913 -10.18 7.56 -58.08
CA ASN A 913 -10.35 6.10 -58.00
C ASN A 913 -11.59 5.64 -58.78
N GLN A 914 -11.36 5.14 -60.01
CA GLN A 914 -12.43 4.72 -60.92
C GLN A 914 -13.26 3.55 -60.38
N LEU A 915 -12.71 2.69 -59.49
CA LEU A 915 -13.40 1.53 -58.92
C LEU A 915 -14.68 1.90 -58.16
N LEU A 916 -14.77 3.12 -57.61
CA LEU A 916 -15.98 3.63 -56.97
C LEU A 916 -17.20 3.68 -57.91
N THR A 917 -16.96 3.69 -59.22
CA THR A 917 -18.01 3.68 -60.25
C THR A 917 -18.02 2.41 -61.09
N THR A 918 -16.87 1.75 -61.26
CA THR A 918 -16.73 0.60 -62.17
C THR A 918 -16.79 -0.76 -61.48
N TYR A 919 -16.58 -0.83 -60.16
CA TYR A 919 -16.55 -2.09 -59.41
C TYR A 919 -17.54 -2.09 -58.22
N PRO A 920 -18.58 -2.95 -58.22
CA PRO A 920 -19.57 -2.99 -57.15
C PRO A 920 -18.98 -3.37 -55.79
N GLY A 921 -19.33 -2.59 -54.76
CA GLY A 921 -18.89 -2.79 -53.38
C GLY A 921 -17.64 -1.99 -53.01
N THR A 922 -17.03 -1.25 -53.94
CA THR A 922 -15.84 -0.44 -53.66
C THR A 922 -16.14 0.65 -52.63
N ILE A 923 -15.24 0.81 -51.66
CA ILE A 923 -15.27 1.83 -50.61
C ILE A 923 -14.04 2.75 -50.62
N GLY A 924 -13.27 2.75 -51.71
CA GLY A 924 -12.32 3.82 -52.03
C GLY A 924 -10.85 3.45 -51.78
N VAL A 925 -10.19 4.32 -51.01
CA VAL A 925 -8.76 4.46 -50.65
C VAL A 925 -7.96 5.47 -51.50
N LYS A 926 -6.97 5.08 -52.32
CA LYS A 926 -6.10 6.09 -52.96
C LYS A 926 -5.30 5.62 -54.18
N THR A 927 -5.32 6.41 -55.25
CA THR A 927 -4.46 6.30 -56.45
C THR A 927 -3.11 7.00 -56.27
N GLY A 928 -2.08 6.62 -57.03
CA GLY A 928 -0.83 7.40 -57.11
C GLY A 928 -0.04 7.14 -58.40
N PHE A 929 0.63 8.16 -58.94
CA PHE A 929 1.50 8.01 -60.10
C PHE A 929 2.70 8.97 -60.05
N THR A 930 3.89 8.44 -60.30
CA THR A 930 5.07 9.18 -60.79
C THR A 930 5.79 8.28 -61.80
N ALA A 931 6.76 8.82 -62.55
CA ALA A 931 7.56 8.03 -63.49
C ALA A 931 8.30 6.88 -62.77
N GLU A 932 8.76 7.11 -61.54
CA GLU A 932 9.51 6.18 -60.71
C GLU A 932 8.61 5.15 -60.00
N ALA A 933 7.45 5.59 -59.51
CA ALA A 933 6.51 4.72 -58.81
C ALA A 933 5.70 3.82 -59.74
N GLY A 934 5.59 4.19 -61.01
CA GLY A 934 4.60 3.59 -61.91
C GLY A 934 3.18 3.90 -61.43
N TYR A 935 2.21 3.10 -61.86
CA TYR A 935 0.81 3.30 -61.52
C TYR A 935 0.43 2.50 -60.26
N CYS A 936 0.24 3.20 -59.15
CA CYS A 936 -0.10 2.62 -57.83
C CYS A 936 -1.58 2.79 -57.50
N LEU A 937 -2.16 1.81 -56.78
CA LEU A 937 -3.53 1.90 -56.27
C LEU A 937 -3.65 1.11 -54.97
N VAL A 938 -4.16 1.77 -53.94
CA VAL A 938 -4.70 1.14 -52.74
C VAL A 938 -6.22 1.16 -52.87
N PHE A 939 -6.85 0.03 -52.59
CA PHE A 939 -8.28 -0.16 -52.80
C PHE A 939 -8.90 -0.97 -51.67
N ALA A 940 -10.19 -0.77 -51.44
CA ALA A 940 -10.97 -1.61 -50.54
C ALA A 940 -12.40 -1.78 -51.04
N ALA A 941 -13.01 -2.94 -50.77
CA ALA A 941 -14.39 -3.24 -51.17
C ALA A 941 -15.09 -4.14 -50.15
N VAL A 942 -16.42 -4.04 -50.09
CA VAL A 942 -17.28 -4.87 -49.27
C VAL A 942 -18.32 -5.57 -50.14
N ARG A 943 -18.44 -6.90 -50.02
CA ARG A 943 -19.44 -7.72 -50.72
C ARG A 943 -19.92 -8.82 -49.78
N ASN A 944 -21.23 -8.96 -49.61
CA ASN A 944 -21.86 -10.00 -48.77
C ASN A 944 -21.30 -10.10 -47.35
N GLY A 945 -20.92 -8.96 -46.73
CA GLY A 945 -20.37 -8.92 -45.38
C GLY A 945 -18.86 -9.17 -45.28
N HIS A 946 -18.21 -9.56 -46.37
CA HIS A 946 -16.75 -9.67 -46.46
C HIS A 946 -16.13 -8.35 -46.86
N TYR A 947 -15.07 -7.95 -46.17
CA TYR A 947 -14.33 -6.70 -46.34
C TYR A 947 -12.92 -7.02 -46.83
N LEU A 948 -12.58 -6.61 -48.04
CA LEU A 948 -11.25 -6.80 -48.63
C LEU A 948 -10.50 -5.48 -48.74
N ILE A 949 -9.19 -5.53 -48.45
CA ILE A 949 -8.26 -4.41 -48.63
C ILE A 949 -7.11 -4.91 -49.50
N GLY A 950 -6.75 -4.16 -50.53
CA GLY A 950 -5.71 -4.53 -51.48
C GLY A 950 -4.86 -3.35 -51.94
N THR A 951 -3.64 -3.67 -52.41
CA THR A 951 -2.68 -2.71 -52.95
C THR A 951 -2.03 -3.30 -54.21
N VAL A 952 -1.85 -2.46 -55.23
CA VAL A 952 -0.98 -2.71 -56.39
C VAL A 952 0.05 -1.58 -56.51
N LEU A 953 1.32 -1.93 -56.69
CA LEU A 953 2.44 -1.01 -56.84
C LEU A 953 3.17 -1.25 -58.16
N HIS A 954 3.58 -0.16 -58.81
CA HIS A 954 4.34 -0.16 -60.06
C HIS A 954 3.68 -0.97 -61.18
N ASP A 955 2.41 -0.66 -61.47
CA ASP A 955 1.73 -1.20 -62.64
C ASP A 955 2.10 -0.40 -63.91
N SER A 956 1.88 -1.05 -65.06
CA SER A 956 2.32 -0.65 -66.40
C SER A 956 1.57 0.54 -67.00
N THR A 957 0.26 0.67 -66.75
CA THR A 957 -0.58 1.76 -67.28
C THR A 957 -1.64 2.20 -66.27
N ASP A 958 -2.18 3.41 -66.44
CA ASP A 958 -3.25 3.93 -65.58
C ASP A 958 -4.50 3.03 -65.57
N GLY A 959 -4.89 2.49 -66.72
CA GLY A 959 -6.02 1.56 -66.80
C GLY A 959 -5.72 0.19 -66.17
N GLN A 960 -4.48 -0.30 -66.33
CA GLN A 960 -4.11 -1.63 -65.85
C GLN A 960 -4.22 -1.76 -64.33
N ARG A 961 -3.86 -0.71 -63.56
CA ARG A 961 -3.96 -0.75 -62.08
C ARG A 961 -5.38 -1.05 -61.58
N PHE A 962 -6.39 -0.58 -62.31
CA PHE A 962 -7.80 -0.80 -61.96
C PHE A 962 -8.28 -2.19 -62.38
N ILE A 963 -7.80 -2.69 -63.53
CA ILE A 963 -8.05 -4.07 -63.98
C ILE A 963 -7.44 -5.07 -63.00
N ASP A 964 -6.19 -4.86 -62.59
CA ASP A 964 -5.48 -5.71 -61.65
C ASP A 964 -6.13 -5.70 -60.26
N ALA A 965 -6.54 -4.53 -59.77
CA ALA A 965 -7.27 -4.41 -58.51
C ALA A 965 -8.64 -5.11 -58.56
N ALA A 966 -9.40 -4.96 -59.64
CA ALA A 966 -10.67 -5.67 -59.83
C ALA A 966 -10.47 -7.19 -59.86
N ASN A 967 -9.45 -7.67 -60.58
CA ASN A 967 -9.10 -9.09 -60.65
C ASN A 967 -8.71 -9.66 -59.26
N LEU A 968 -7.95 -8.90 -58.46
CA LEU A 968 -7.62 -9.27 -57.09
C LEU A 968 -8.86 -9.33 -56.20
N LEU A 969 -9.78 -8.37 -56.31
CA LEU A 969 -11.02 -8.35 -55.55
C LEU A 969 -11.95 -9.50 -55.93
N ASP A 970 -12.16 -9.77 -57.22
CA ASP A 970 -13.03 -10.85 -57.68
C ASP A 970 -12.47 -12.22 -57.27
N TRP A 971 -11.15 -12.40 -57.35
CA TRP A 971 -10.52 -13.60 -56.83
C TRP A 971 -10.68 -13.70 -55.30
N GLY A 972 -10.42 -12.63 -54.55
CA GLY A 972 -10.56 -12.62 -53.09
C GLY A 972 -11.98 -12.98 -52.65
N PHE A 973 -13.01 -12.36 -53.23
CA PHE A 973 -14.41 -12.65 -52.90
C PHE A 973 -14.88 -14.04 -53.35
N ALA A 974 -14.24 -14.65 -54.35
CA ALA A 974 -14.55 -16.01 -54.76
C ALA A 974 -13.97 -17.08 -53.81
N HIS A 975 -13.04 -16.70 -52.91
CA HIS A 975 -12.34 -17.62 -52.00
C HIS A 975 -12.61 -17.32 -50.52
N LEU A 976 -13.64 -16.51 -50.21
CA LEU A 976 -14.08 -16.15 -48.86
C LEU A 976 -15.48 -16.68 -48.51
#